data_AF-A0A2H1X0Q2-F1
#
_entry.id   AF-A0A2H1X0Q2-F1
#
_cell.length_a   1.000
_cell.length_b   1.000
_cell.length_c   1.000
_cell.angle_alpha   90.00
_cell.angle_beta   90.00
_cell.angle_gamma   90.00
#
_symmetry.space_group_name_H-M   'P 1'
#
loop_
_entity.id
_entity.type
_entity.pdbx_description
1 polymer ?
#
loop_
_entity_poly.entity_id
_entity_poly.type
_entity_poly.pdbx_seq_one_letter_code
_entity_poly.pdbx_strand_id
1 'polypeptide(L)'
;MEVNTSIALRPFGISLIYLLLFLLAPLTFVPDSRTFKGWRGTYLLLTVVLSFLLLFLHIAWHTMLAVLAPYGSILDDYPIIDIVGHNLGFVSYSSIDPFSAITYMLPEILITAISLLVYVLVKRLVTGPTAPVPAKSDSKHQQYPLVTSAGKYICLILIMFSAIMRPSVTSGIYFLVFMGSATAWALGQPLNRGFAVVCRCVMAIMSVHVIVLLVYQCSWVAELYPPEKEFARYFGLTRLVLINSTNSKLFTYEVSDDHMWASLASPFVILFTYFVLAIETRQLFKPKAKKKSALSGLEEGKLNGSLVRGISFHRGSRRAARDKWKNATKRVRLIRVNSSKRWTVTPTGSATRQMRQDSTGSVVLHEDESVIEESEPTLMDDILTAIVDFFQVLVRSSYIATTITMMAWSIMFHSWLTFVFLMWANIVWLCHDQRGFMLKTSPILEVNLHQIGLGRVEGEAFVPLLIKSLFTCMFWVTLRQRIQDIRQRRQSSVIADMAAPLQLTASTAASVMDARREEESRSRLLRALGEVMRALCARYWIYVVVIMLFVIGITGERMTIFRIIYMFLFLAFILMFQISWYWWRKTLYMFWIVVIIYSMINLILIYIYQFDNFSKLIEQYLFINESLQQDLGLEPYHPADLFVKLLTPTLFLIITILQVHYFHKDFMALSDPKTRTNSIAANNPESGKPSQDGASTMRDDLPPLPSEDTNPRSTATEPDQSLDVSSNVTGQPKLHRQFSMSRTNIRSPVTERPSTALWSLFKRTYNASKHTAQEIIDRIFMYLDLHLIKIVFISLMLLCVMNVCAMHVPIMLMIAPALWVNASKQRVCVLFISTLISVYFMAKMVYQIGYIKHRSFEVNCSISTLFDIKFSNTTPSVFNNAEWLGFTKATKDKPLVVVLKGYIGLLAVFIFYALVTYRQKALRDAGVLPKERIKTIFPEITRKEADIDLVHCIKYLINFGFYKFGVEITMICLMGVIGSRMDVYAVLYAGWLLVLVSIKRVAQSRLWTTFTATITFLVPIQYMIAVGFLPELCITYPWDSDDQQMKHVRTWLFLPYAEQPPHAYKLIFDFFLLLFATRQLKVFRIEKNTADYPGGSNEENIGKNWETPDFVNPVPDFLGYVGTWLDVVKRMVFLGMLWVTLAIMFMTGTNRVNLFSMGYLIGSFIFLWQGTDFYLRPKDAILKWWSWLVRYNVSVVVVKTLLQIPGCIFSSVMQEHACWLVQLLGIGCVDKFAGGNIARFLKMQYVKILAYKSCSGMGGCGGLVP
;
A
#
# COMPACT_ATOMS: atom_id res chain seq x y z
N MET A 1 -38.03 20.79 -24.30
CA MET A 1 -37.41 19.48 -24.57
C MET A 1 -37.95 18.90 -25.87
N GLU A 2 -39.27 18.96 -26.10
CA GLU A 2 -39.93 18.45 -27.34
C GLU A 2 -39.59 19.22 -28.62
N VAL A 3 -39.36 20.53 -28.53
CA VAL A 3 -38.86 21.32 -29.67
C VAL A 3 -37.43 20.89 -30.04
N ASN A 4 -36.64 20.44 -29.07
CA ASN A 4 -35.28 19.94 -29.29
C ASN A 4 -35.29 18.58 -30.01
N THR A 5 -36.20 17.68 -29.65
CA THR A 5 -36.37 16.38 -30.34
C THR A 5 -36.88 16.56 -31.77
N SER A 6 -37.71 17.57 -32.01
CA SER A 6 -38.24 17.88 -33.34
C SER A 6 -37.20 18.47 -34.30
N ILE A 7 -36.29 19.30 -33.78
CA ILE A 7 -35.12 19.83 -34.52
C ILE A 7 -34.11 18.70 -34.80
N ALA A 8 -33.92 17.77 -33.85
CA ALA A 8 -33.02 16.62 -33.99
C ALA A 8 -33.43 15.67 -35.12
N LEU A 9 -34.73 15.49 -35.32
CA LEU A 9 -35.29 14.59 -36.34
C LEU A 9 -35.25 15.21 -37.75
N ARG A 10 -35.13 16.55 -37.88
CA ARG A 10 -35.37 17.24 -39.15
C ARG A 10 -34.60 18.58 -39.30
N PRO A 11 -33.44 18.61 -39.97
CA PRO A 11 -32.67 19.84 -40.19
C PRO A 11 -33.07 20.57 -41.49
N PHE A 12 -34.34 20.96 -41.64
CA PHE A 12 -34.84 21.71 -42.82
C PHE A 12 -35.44 23.06 -42.43
N GLY A 13 -35.67 23.94 -43.42
CA GLY A 13 -36.06 25.34 -43.19
C GLY A 13 -37.25 25.58 -42.26
N ILE A 14 -38.26 24.70 -42.22
CA ILE A 14 -39.42 24.83 -41.32
C ILE A 14 -39.03 24.69 -39.83
N SER A 15 -38.01 23.87 -39.53
CA SER A 15 -37.49 23.69 -38.16
C SER A 15 -36.88 24.98 -37.57
N LEU A 16 -36.47 25.93 -38.42
CA LEU A 16 -35.95 27.24 -38.00
C LEU A 16 -37.00 28.04 -37.22
N ILE A 17 -38.27 27.93 -37.60
CA ILE A 17 -39.39 28.61 -36.93
C ILE A 17 -39.55 28.07 -35.50
N TYR A 18 -39.45 26.74 -35.34
CA TYR A 18 -39.46 26.10 -34.03
C TYR A 18 -38.22 26.42 -33.20
N LEU A 19 -37.03 26.53 -33.81
CA LEU A 19 -35.83 26.99 -33.12
C LEU A 19 -36.00 28.43 -32.58
N LEU A 20 -36.57 29.34 -33.37
CA LEU A 20 -36.82 30.73 -32.93
C LEU A 20 -37.78 30.77 -31.73
N LEU A 21 -38.86 29.98 -31.77
CA LEU A 21 -39.75 29.81 -30.62
C LEU A 21 -39.01 29.26 -29.41
N PHE A 22 -38.14 28.26 -29.59
CA PHE A 22 -37.34 27.68 -28.51
C PHE A 22 -36.37 28.69 -27.88
N LEU A 23 -35.67 29.50 -28.68
CA LEU A 23 -34.75 30.54 -28.19
C LEU A 23 -35.51 31.62 -27.40
N LEU A 24 -36.75 31.93 -27.77
CA LEU A 24 -37.61 32.87 -27.04
C LEU A 24 -38.15 32.31 -25.72
N ALA A 25 -38.33 30.98 -25.59
CA ALA A 25 -38.98 30.35 -24.44
C ALA A 25 -38.37 30.71 -23.08
N PRO A 26 -37.04 30.55 -22.83
CA PRO A 26 -36.47 30.79 -21.51
C PRO A 26 -36.36 32.28 -21.12
N LEU A 27 -36.55 33.20 -22.08
CA LEU A 27 -36.64 34.64 -21.81
C LEU A 27 -38.00 35.04 -21.23
N THR A 28 -39.02 34.17 -21.39
CA THR A 28 -40.36 34.39 -20.85
C THR A 28 -40.52 33.80 -19.43
N PHE A 29 -41.37 34.42 -18.61
CA PHE A 29 -41.67 33.93 -17.26
C PHE A 29 -42.84 32.95 -17.30
N VAL A 30 -42.84 31.94 -16.42
CA VAL A 30 -44.00 31.08 -16.19
C VAL A 30 -45.23 31.95 -15.87
N PRO A 31 -46.37 31.72 -16.52
CA PRO A 31 -47.56 32.55 -16.33
C PRO A 31 -48.25 32.25 -14.99
N ASP A 32 -48.33 33.27 -14.11
CA ASP A 32 -49.20 33.27 -12.93
C ASP A 32 -50.63 33.73 -13.29
N SER A 33 -51.61 33.48 -12.42
CA SER A 33 -53.04 33.85 -12.58
C SER A 33 -53.28 35.31 -12.99
N ARG A 34 -52.40 36.23 -12.56
CA ARG A 34 -52.48 37.65 -12.93
C ARG A 34 -51.81 37.98 -14.27
N THR A 35 -50.87 37.17 -14.72
CA THR A 35 -50.01 37.46 -15.88
C THR A 35 -50.34 36.64 -17.13
N PHE A 36 -51.26 35.68 -17.02
CA PHE A 36 -51.73 34.87 -18.14
C PHE A 36 -52.39 35.70 -19.25
N LYS A 37 -53.10 36.81 -18.92
CA LYS A 37 -53.67 37.74 -19.91
C LYS A 37 -52.64 38.63 -20.63
N GLY A 38 -51.36 38.58 -20.27
CA GLY A 38 -50.31 39.39 -20.87
C GLY A 38 -49.59 38.73 -22.03
N TRP A 39 -48.43 39.30 -22.38
CA TRP A 39 -47.50 38.76 -23.39
C TRP A 39 -47.15 37.28 -23.18
N ARG A 40 -47.19 36.79 -21.94
CA ARG A 40 -46.83 35.41 -21.56
C ARG A 40 -47.84 34.37 -22.02
N GLY A 41 -49.14 34.64 -21.85
CA GLY A 41 -50.19 33.77 -22.42
C GLY A 41 -50.31 33.94 -23.93
N THR A 42 -49.99 35.14 -24.44
CA THR A 42 -49.93 35.40 -25.89
C THR A 42 -48.83 34.57 -26.56
N TYR A 43 -47.66 34.42 -25.93
CA TYR A 43 -46.59 33.55 -26.42
C TYR A 43 -47.00 32.08 -26.48
N LEU A 44 -47.67 31.54 -25.45
CA LEU A 44 -48.18 30.17 -25.49
C LEU A 44 -49.24 29.97 -26.59
N LEU A 45 -50.12 30.95 -26.77
CA LEU A 45 -51.10 30.95 -27.85
C LEU A 45 -50.42 31.03 -29.23
N LEU A 46 -49.40 31.87 -29.38
CA LEU A 46 -48.62 32.01 -30.61
C LEU A 46 -47.96 30.69 -31.01
N THR A 47 -47.38 29.96 -30.05
CA THR A 47 -46.79 28.64 -30.29
C THR A 47 -47.82 27.64 -30.81
N VAL A 48 -49.02 27.62 -30.23
CA VAL A 48 -50.13 26.77 -30.70
C VAL A 48 -50.53 27.16 -32.12
N VAL A 49 -50.82 28.43 -32.38
CA VAL A 49 -51.25 28.93 -33.70
C VAL A 49 -50.22 28.63 -34.77
N LEU A 50 -48.93 28.86 -34.49
CA LEU A 50 -47.86 28.66 -35.45
C LEU A 50 -47.66 27.17 -35.78
N SER A 51 -47.81 26.28 -34.78
CA SER A 51 -47.74 24.83 -35.02
C SER A 51 -48.89 24.32 -35.89
N PHE A 52 -50.11 24.82 -35.69
CA PHE A 52 -51.27 24.47 -36.52
C PHE A 52 -51.10 24.97 -37.96
N LEU A 53 -50.55 26.17 -38.15
CA LEU A 53 -50.29 26.74 -39.48
C LEU A 53 -49.26 25.91 -40.26
N LEU A 54 -48.20 25.45 -39.59
CA LEU A 54 -47.18 24.60 -40.22
C LEU A 54 -47.70 23.21 -40.56
N LEU A 55 -48.50 22.60 -39.69
CA LEU A 55 -49.20 21.34 -39.99
C LEU A 55 -50.15 21.50 -41.19
N PHE A 56 -50.89 22.60 -41.25
CA PHE A 56 -51.77 22.92 -42.38
C PHE A 56 -50.99 23.09 -43.69
N LEU A 57 -49.83 23.76 -43.66
CA LEU A 57 -48.98 23.94 -44.83
C LEU A 57 -48.45 22.59 -45.36
N HIS A 58 -48.14 21.65 -44.45
CA HIS A 58 -47.71 20.30 -44.80
C HIS A 58 -48.86 19.47 -45.41
N ILE A 59 -50.09 19.58 -44.88
CA ILE A 59 -51.29 18.97 -45.49
C ILE A 59 -51.58 19.58 -46.87
N ALA A 60 -51.49 20.91 -47.00
CA ALA A 60 -51.72 21.62 -48.26
C ALA A 60 -50.71 21.20 -49.34
N TRP A 61 -49.44 21.02 -48.98
CA TRP A 61 -48.40 20.52 -49.88
C TRP A 61 -48.73 19.12 -50.42
N HIS A 62 -49.08 18.17 -49.56
CA HIS A 62 -49.44 16.82 -50.00
C HIS A 62 -50.76 16.76 -50.76
N THR A 63 -51.70 17.66 -50.43
CA THR A 63 -52.94 17.82 -51.19
C THR A 63 -52.63 18.31 -52.60
N MET A 64 -51.73 19.30 -52.75
CA MET A 64 -51.26 19.79 -54.05
C MET A 64 -50.58 18.69 -54.88
N LEU A 65 -49.73 17.86 -54.26
CA LEU A 65 -49.07 16.73 -54.94
C LEU A 65 -50.05 15.60 -55.32
N ALA A 66 -51.15 15.43 -54.58
CA ALA A 66 -52.14 14.38 -54.81
C ALA A 66 -53.23 14.76 -55.84
N VAL A 67 -53.55 16.04 -55.98
CA VAL A 67 -54.53 16.54 -56.97
C VAL A 67 -54.06 16.34 -58.41
N LEU A 68 -52.74 16.28 -58.62
CA LEU A 68 -52.12 16.03 -59.92
C LEU A 68 -51.66 14.57 -59.99
N ALA A 69 -52.35 13.74 -60.78
CA ALA A 69 -51.98 12.35 -61.02
C ALA A 69 -51.03 12.25 -62.23
N PRO A 70 -49.93 11.47 -62.16
CA PRO A 70 -49.45 10.68 -61.03
C PRO A 70 -48.82 11.54 -59.91
N TYR A 71 -49.00 11.11 -58.66
CA TYR A 71 -48.55 11.83 -57.46
C TYR A 71 -47.10 12.31 -57.60
N GLY A 72 -46.89 13.63 -57.54
CA GLY A 72 -45.56 14.24 -57.58
C GLY A 72 -44.97 14.54 -58.96
N SER A 73 -45.72 14.37 -60.06
CA SER A 73 -45.23 14.68 -61.42
C SER A 73 -44.80 16.15 -61.62
N ILE A 74 -45.46 17.09 -60.92
CA ILE A 74 -45.17 18.53 -61.00
C ILE A 74 -43.77 18.91 -60.51
N LEU A 75 -43.14 18.07 -59.69
CA LEU A 75 -41.79 18.27 -59.18
C LEU A 75 -40.73 17.94 -60.25
N ASP A 76 -41.02 17.00 -61.16
CA ASP A 76 -40.12 16.67 -62.26
C ASP A 76 -40.17 17.76 -63.36
N ASP A 77 -41.31 18.44 -63.55
CA ASP A 77 -41.48 19.54 -64.52
C ASP A 77 -40.86 20.88 -64.04
N TYR A 78 -40.76 21.10 -62.73
CA TYR A 78 -40.21 22.32 -62.12
C TYR A 78 -39.14 22.01 -61.06
N PRO A 79 -37.87 21.82 -61.46
CA PRO A 79 -36.80 21.41 -60.53
C PRO A 79 -36.50 22.46 -59.45
N ILE A 80 -36.81 23.73 -59.70
CA ILE A 80 -36.67 24.81 -58.71
C ILE A 80 -37.65 24.61 -57.54
N ILE A 81 -38.87 24.17 -57.82
CA ILE A 81 -39.90 23.91 -56.81
C ILE A 81 -39.51 22.68 -56.00
N ASP A 82 -38.92 21.66 -56.63
CA ASP A 82 -38.36 20.48 -55.96
C ASP A 82 -37.20 20.86 -55.01
N ILE A 83 -36.21 21.62 -55.50
CA ILE A 83 -35.06 22.06 -54.69
C ILE A 83 -35.49 22.94 -53.50
N VAL A 84 -36.44 23.85 -53.72
CA VAL A 84 -36.95 24.74 -52.66
C VAL A 84 -37.84 23.98 -51.67
N GLY A 85 -38.74 23.11 -52.16
CA GLY A 85 -39.58 22.24 -51.34
C GLY A 85 -38.73 21.32 -50.47
N HIS A 86 -37.74 20.65 -51.07
CA HIS A 86 -36.82 19.75 -50.40
C HIS A 86 -36.01 20.45 -49.29
N ASN A 87 -35.54 21.68 -49.52
CA ASN A 87 -34.81 22.46 -48.50
C ASN A 87 -35.70 23.02 -47.38
N LEU A 88 -36.97 23.29 -47.66
CA LEU A 88 -37.97 23.63 -46.64
C LEU A 88 -38.41 22.39 -45.84
N GLY A 89 -38.23 21.20 -46.42
CA GLY A 89 -38.58 19.90 -45.86
C GLY A 89 -39.81 19.27 -46.51
N PHE A 90 -40.46 19.95 -47.45
CA PHE A 90 -41.59 19.45 -48.22
C PHE A 90 -41.10 18.47 -49.30
N VAL A 91 -41.20 17.18 -49.01
CA VAL A 91 -40.67 16.09 -49.86
C VAL A 91 -41.82 15.25 -50.42
N SER A 92 -41.70 14.81 -51.67
CA SER A 92 -42.63 13.85 -52.28
C SER A 92 -42.42 12.44 -51.72
N TYR A 93 -43.51 11.72 -51.41
CA TYR A 93 -43.50 10.35 -50.87
C TYR A 93 -43.54 9.26 -51.96
N SER A 94 -43.37 9.61 -53.24
CA SER A 94 -43.47 8.69 -54.37
C SER A 94 -42.40 7.57 -54.38
N SER A 95 -41.31 7.71 -53.62
CA SER A 95 -40.16 6.78 -53.66
C SER A 95 -39.39 6.65 -52.34
N ILE A 96 -40.05 6.85 -51.20
CA ILE A 96 -39.41 6.86 -49.86
C ILE A 96 -39.98 5.76 -48.97
N ASP A 97 -39.13 5.15 -48.13
CA ASP A 97 -39.56 4.15 -47.14
C ASP A 97 -40.65 4.68 -46.19
N PRO A 98 -41.68 3.89 -45.85
CA PRO A 98 -42.78 4.33 -44.98
C PRO A 98 -42.32 4.88 -43.62
N PHE A 99 -41.22 4.33 -43.06
CA PHE A 99 -40.65 4.78 -41.80
C PHE A 99 -40.02 6.18 -41.89
N SER A 100 -39.35 6.47 -43.00
CA SER A 100 -38.79 7.79 -43.29
C SER A 100 -39.91 8.82 -43.48
N ALA A 101 -41.00 8.46 -44.17
CA ALA A 101 -42.18 9.31 -44.32
C ALA A 101 -42.84 9.67 -42.96
N ILE A 102 -42.93 8.70 -42.04
CA ILE A 102 -43.39 8.95 -40.66
C ILE A 102 -42.46 9.96 -39.97
N THR A 103 -41.15 9.83 -40.14
CA THR A 103 -40.16 10.72 -39.52
C THR A 103 -40.28 12.18 -39.99
N TYR A 104 -40.69 12.43 -41.24
CA TYR A 104 -40.94 13.78 -41.76
C TYR A 104 -42.22 14.43 -41.21
N MET A 105 -43.28 13.66 -40.95
CA MET A 105 -44.58 14.15 -40.46
C MET A 105 -44.68 14.22 -38.93
N LEU A 106 -44.03 13.30 -38.24
CA LEU A 106 -44.15 13.10 -36.80
C LEU A 106 -43.86 14.37 -35.96
N PRO A 107 -42.85 15.20 -36.26
CA PRO A 107 -42.57 16.41 -35.49
C PRO A 107 -43.73 17.42 -35.49
N GLU A 108 -44.40 17.60 -36.62
CA GLU A 108 -45.51 18.57 -36.74
C GLU A 108 -46.74 18.12 -35.94
N ILE A 109 -47.06 16.82 -36.00
CA ILE A 109 -48.17 16.22 -35.24
C ILE A 109 -47.86 16.25 -33.73
N LEU A 110 -46.61 15.96 -33.35
CA LEU A 110 -46.20 15.92 -31.95
C LEU A 110 -46.21 17.32 -31.32
N ILE A 111 -45.65 18.34 -32.00
CA ILE A 111 -45.63 19.72 -31.48
C ILE A 111 -47.04 20.30 -31.38
N THR A 112 -47.90 20.07 -32.36
CA THR A 112 -49.30 20.55 -32.32
C THR A 112 -50.08 19.91 -31.17
N ALA A 113 -49.98 18.60 -31.00
CA ALA A 113 -50.64 17.89 -29.91
C ALA A 113 -50.16 18.35 -28.53
N ILE A 114 -48.84 18.47 -28.33
CA ILE A 114 -48.29 18.83 -27.02
C ILE A 114 -48.44 20.32 -26.71
N SER A 115 -48.24 21.22 -27.68
CA SER A 115 -48.45 22.66 -27.45
C SER A 115 -49.90 22.95 -27.05
N LEU A 116 -50.87 22.26 -27.65
CA LEU A 116 -52.28 22.31 -27.26
C LEU A 116 -52.49 21.75 -25.85
N LEU A 117 -51.93 20.58 -25.54
CA LEU A 117 -51.99 19.98 -24.20
C LEU A 117 -51.44 20.92 -23.12
N VAL A 118 -50.27 21.50 -23.35
CA VAL A 118 -49.61 22.42 -22.40
C VAL A 118 -50.44 23.69 -22.25
N TYR A 119 -50.94 24.27 -23.35
CA TYR A 119 -51.82 25.44 -23.28
C TYR A 119 -53.09 25.15 -22.47
N VAL A 120 -53.73 23.99 -22.70
CA VAL A 120 -54.94 23.57 -21.97
C VAL A 120 -54.63 23.29 -20.50
N LEU A 121 -53.54 22.58 -20.18
CA LEU A 121 -53.13 22.29 -18.81
C LEU A 121 -52.79 23.56 -18.03
N VAL A 122 -52.00 24.47 -18.62
CA VAL A 122 -51.64 25.75 -17.99
C VAL A 122 -52.88 26.62 -17.84
N LYS A 123 -53.75 26.71 -18.86
CA LYS A 123 -55.03 27.42 -18.74
C LYS A 123 -55.87 26.82 -17.62
N ARG A 124 -56.01 25.48 -17.53
CA ARG A 124 -56.81 24.80 -16.50
C ARG A 124 -56.22 24.97 -15.09
N LEU A 125 -54.90 24.90 -14.94
CA LEU A 125 -54.21 25.10 -13.65
C LEU A 125 -54.29 26.56 -13.18
N VAL A 126 -54.30 27.51 -14.11
CA VAL A 126 -54.29 28.95 -13.82
C VAL A 126 -55.69 29.57 -13.72
N THR A 127 -56.69 28.99 -14.42
CA THR A 127 -58.08 29.48 -14.47
C THR A 127 -59.10 28.55 -13.79
N GLY A 128 -58.67 27.42 -13.23
CA GLY A 128 -59.54 26.55 -12.43
C GLY A 128 -60.11 27.29 -11.20
N PRO A 129 -61.29 26.88 -10.69
CA PRO A 129 -61.92 27.53 -9.54
C PRO A 129 -61.05 27.31 -8.30
N THR A 130 -60.28 28.31 -7.92
CA THR A 130 -59.54 28.33 -6.66
C THR A 130 -60.51 28.50 -5.50
N ALA A 131 -60.49 27.53 -4.58
CA ALA A 131 -60.88 27.73 -3.18
C ALA A 131 -60.22 29.00 -2.59
N PRO A 132 -60.79 29.64 -1.55
CA PRO A 132 -60.29 30.90 -1.03
C PRO A 132 -58.84 30.76 -0.57
N VAL A 133 -57.94 31.46 -1.25
CA VAL A 133 -56.53 31.57 -0.87
C VAL A 133 -56.43 32.47 0.36
N PRO A 134 -55.77 32.04 1.45
CA PRO A 134 -55.55 32.88 2.61
C PRO A 134 -54.71 34.11 2.21
N ALA A 135 -54.93 35.21 2.94
CA ALA A 135 -54.14 36.42 2.83
C ALA A 135 -52.64 36.07 2.79
N LYS A 136 -51.97 36.70 1.83
CA LYS A 136 -50.53 36.63 1.55
C LYS A 136 -49.72 36.64 2.85
N SER A 137 -49.41 35.46 3.39
CA SER A 137 -48.15 35.33 4.10
C SER A 137 -47.10 35.48 3.02
N ASP A 138 -46.17 36.39 3.20
CA ASP A 138 -44.93 36.35 2.45
C ASP A 138 -44.31 34.98 2.75
N SER A 139 -44.65 33.99 1.93
CA SER A 139 -43.93 32.74 1.84
C SER A 139 -42.52 33.15 1.48
N LYS A 140 -41.70 33.33 2.53
CA LYS A 140 -40.26 33.36 2.47
C LYS A 140 -39.92 32.28 1.46
N HIS A 141 -39.47 32.74 0.29
CA HIS A 141 -39.21 31.89 -0.84
C HIS A 141 -38.52 30.65 -0.31
N GLN A 142 -39.07 29.48 -0.62
CA GLN A 142 -38.37 28.22 -0.51
C GLN A 142 -37.18 28.33 -1.46
N GLN A 143 -36.15 29.02 -0.97
CA GLN A 143 -34.85 29.12 -1.57
C GLN A 143 -34.35 27.69 -1.43
N TYR A 144 -34.15 27.03 -2.56
CA TYR A 144 -33.13 26.01 -2.63
C TYR A 144 -31.81 26.82 -2.80
N PRO A 145 -31.15 27.28 -1.71
CA PRO A 145 -29.95 28.10 -1.81
C PRO A 145 -28.85 27.35 -2.57
N LEU A 146 -28.87 26.02 -2.50
CA LEU A 146 -27.95 25.14 -3.21
C LEU A 146 -28.04 25.30 -4.73
N VAL A 147 -29.25 25.22 -5.32
CA VAL A 147 -29.44 25.30 -6.78
C VAL A 147 -29.01 26.67 -7.31
N THR A 148 -29.35 27.74 -6.59
CA THR A 148 -28.98 29.12 -6.98
C THR A 148 -27.52 29.50 -6.67
N SER A 149 -26.86 28.81 -5.74
CA SER A 149 -25.43 28.99 -5.44
C SER A 149 -24.55 28.18 -6.39
N ALA A 150 -24.93 26.93 -6.66
CA ALA A 150 -24.23 26.03 -7.58
C ALA A 150 -24.41 26.45 -9.06
N GLY A 151 -25.55 27.07 -9.41
CA GLY A 151 -25.89 27.46 -10.77
C GLY A 151 -24.83 28.30 -11.50
N LYS A 152 -24.14 29.20 -10.80
CA LYS A 152 -23.04 30.01 -11.36
C LYS A 152 -21.87 29.16 -11.86
N TYR A 153 -21.53 28.11 -11.12
CA TYR A 153 -20.45 27.20 -11.44
C TYR A 153 -20.87 26.22 -12.54
N ILE A 154 -22.14 25.78 -12.50
CA ILE A 154 -22.74 24.98 -13.57
C ILE A 154 -22.70 25.75 -14.89
N CYS A 155 -23.03 27.06 -14.91
CA CYS A 155 -22.88 27.89 -16.11
C CYS A 155 -21.45 27.95 -16.64
N LEU A 156 -20.45 28.10 -15.77
CA LEU A 156 -19.03 28.12 -16.20
C LEU A 156 -18.62 26.78 -16.84
N ILE A 157 -19.01 25.66 -16.24
CA ILE A 157 -18.75 24.31 -16.76
C ILE A 157 -19.44 24.10 -18.12
N LEU A 158 -20.68 24.55 -18.27
CA LEU A 158 -21.42 24.41 -19.52
C LEU A 158 -20.88 25.29 -20.65
N ILE A 159 -20.42 26.52 -20.35
CA ILE A 159 -19.72 27.36 -21.33
C ILE A 159 -18.41 26.68 -21.77
N MET A 160 -17.64 26.13 -20.82
CA MET A 160 -16.45 25.34 -21.13
C MET A 160 -16.79 24.15 -22.04
N PHE A 161 -17.77 23.32 -21.68
CA PHE A 161 -18.13 22.15 -22.48
C PHE A 161 -18.57 22.54 -23.90
N SER A 162 -19.40 23.59 -24.04
CA SER A 162 -19.82 24.11 -25.35
C SER A 162 -18.65 24.64 -26.21
N ALA A 163 -17.57 25.08 -25.58
CA ALA A 163 -16.39 25.57 -26.27
C ALA A 163 -15.46 24.46 -26.77
N ILE A 164 -15.37 23.37 -26.00
CA ILE A 164 -14.40 22.27 -26.22
C ILE A 164 -14.96 21.19 -27.16
N MET A 165 -16.28 20.97 -27.18
CA MET A 165 -16.95 19.94 -27.98
C MET A 165 -16.55 19.96 -29.45
N ARG A 166 -16.40 21.14 -30.03
CA ARG A 166 -15.82 21.29 -31.36
C ARG A 166 -15.02 22.59 -31.46
N PRO A 167 -13.68 22.54 -31.56
CA PRO A 167 -12.87 23.74 -31.64
C PRO A 167 -13.04 24.42 -33.01
N SER A 168 -13.37 25.70 -32.97
CA SER A 168 -13.63 26.58 -34.10
C SER A 168 -13.42 28.03 -33.65
N VAL A 169 -13.42 28.99 -34.57
CA VAL A 169 -13.28 30.41 -34.20
C VAL A 169 -14.44 30.88 -33.32
N THR A 170 -15.67 30.42 -33.59
CA THR A 170 -16.87 30.76 -32.81
C THR A 170 -16.85 30.13 -31.42
N SER A 171 -16.45 28.86 -31.31
CA SER A 171 -16.30 28.20 -30.00
C SER A 171 -15.10 28.72 -29.20
N GLY A 172 -14.07 29.25 -29.87
CA GLY A 172 -12.96 29.99 -29.25
C GLY A 172 -13.42 31.21 -28.45
N ILE A 173 -14.49 31.91 -28.89
CA ILE A 173 -15.08 33.02 -28.14
C ILE A 173 -15.67 32.52 -26.82
N TYR A 174 -16.39 31.39 -26.82
CA TYR A 174 -16.93 30.79 -25.60
C TYR A 174 -15.79 30.36 -24.65
N PHE A 175 -14.71 29.81 -25.21
CA PHE A 175 -13.54 29.40 -24.45
C PHE A 175 -12.86 30.59 -23.76
N LEU A 176 -12.67 31.71 -24.47
CA LEU A 176 -12.08 32.93 -23.91
C LEU A 176 -12.95 33.54 -22.81
N VAL A 177 -14.28 33.56 -22.99
CA VAL A 177 -15.20 34.04 -21.95
C VAL A 177 -15.15 33.15 -20.71
N PHE A 178 -15.10 31.83 -20.89
CA PHE A 178 -14.88 30.90 -19.78
C PHE A 178 -13.55 31.17 -19.07
N MET A 179 -12.44 31.24 -19.80
CA MET A 179 -11.11 31.52 -19.22
C MET A 179 -11.08 32.86 -18.47
N GLY A 180 -11.64 33.93 -19.06
CA GLY A 180 -11.72 35.26 -18.44
C GLY A 180 -12.60 35.31 -17.19
N SER A 181 -13.74 34.60 -17.19
CA SER A 181 -14.63 34.56 -16.04
C SER A 181 -14.11 33.66 -14.91
N ALA A 182 -13.44 32.56 -15.25
CA ALA A 182 -12.81 31.67 -14.28
C ALA A 182 -11.56 32.30 -13.64
N THR A 183 -10.72 33.00 -14.40
CA THR A 183 -9.59 33.78 -13.87
C THR A 183 -10.06 34.93 -12.98
N ALA A 184 -11.10 35.68 -13.36
CA ALA A 184 -11.68 36.72 -12.51
C ALA A 184 -12.22 36.14 -11.19
N TRP A 185 -12.85 34.97 -11.24
CA TRP A 185 -13.24 34.24 -10.05
C TRP A 185 -12.03 33.81 -9.22
N ALA A 186 -10.99 33.25 -9.83
CA ALA A 186 -9.76 32.85 -9.14
C ALA A 186 -9.09 34.03 -8.42
N LEU A 187 -9.07 35.21 -9.05
CA LEU A 187 -8.58 36.48 -8.50
C LEU A 187 -9.43 37.05 -7.35
N GLY A 188 -10.47 36.31 -6.95
CA GLY A 188 -11.28 36.63 -5.79
C GLY A 188 -12.46 37.56 -6.10
N GLN A 189 -12.75 37.86 -7.38
CA GLN A 189 -13.93 38.65 -7.72
C GLN A 189 -15.20 37.81 -7.61
N PRO A 190 -16.32 38.36 -7.09
CA PRO A 190 -17.56 37.61 -6.98
C PRO A 190 -18.33 37.60 -8.31
N LEU A 191 -18.73 36.41 -8.76
CA LEU A 191 -19.61 36.20 -9.93
C LEU A 191 -21.05 36.69 -9.60
N ASN A 192 -21.27 38.00 -9.75
CA ASN A 192 -22.55 38.66 -9.48
C ASN A 192 -23.11 39.29 -10.77
N ARG A 193 -23.71 40.48 -10.72
CA ARG A 193 -24.38 41.12 -11.86
C ARG A 193 -23.50 41.28 -13.12
N GLY A 194 -22.20 41.53 -12.96
CA GLY A 194 -21.28 41.62 -14.11
C GLY A 194 -21.18 40.33 -14.92
N PHE A 195 -21.14 39.17 -14.24
CA PHE A 195 -21.16 37.86 -14.90
C PHE A 195 -22.48 37.62 -15.64
N ALA A 196 -23.61 38.06 -15.07
CA ALA A 196 -24.91 37.94 -15.72
C ALA A 196 -25.02 38.73 -17.03
N VAL A 197 -24.33 39.89 -17.14
CA VAL A 197 -24.25 40.65 -18.39
C VAL A 197 -23.43 39.88 -19.43
N VAL A 198 -22.27 39.36 -19.03
CA VAL A 198 -21.41 38.54 -19.91
C VAL A 198 -22.15 37.30 -20.43
N CYS A 199 -22.88 36.58 -19.56
CA CYS A 199 -23.71 35.45 -19.97
C CYS A 199 -24.80 35.84 -20.99
N ARG A 200 -25.41 37.03 -20.88
CA ARG A 200 -26.37 37.51 -21.90
C ARG A 200 -25.72 37.77 -23.26
N CYS A 201 -24.51 38.34 -23.27
CA CYS A 201 -23.76 38.51 -24.52
C CYS A 201 -23.42 37.15 -25.15
N VAL A 202 -22.99 36.17 -24.34
CA VAL A 202 -22.71 34.80 -24.82
C VAL A 202 -23.98 34.13 -25.37
N MET A 203 -25.12 34.28 -24.70
CA MET A 203 -26.40 33.75 -25.20
C MET A 203 -26.75 34.30 -26.59
N ALA A 204 -26.54 35.60 -26.84
CA ALA A 204 -26.77 36.19 -28.15
C ALA A 204 -25.87 35.54 -29.22
N ILE A 205 -24.58 35.37 -28.93
CA ILE A 205 -23.61 34.72 -29.85
C ILE A 205 -23.99 33.24 -30.08
N MET A 206 -24.40 32.51 -29.04
CA MET A 206 -24.86 31.11 -29.16
C MET A 206 -26.11 31.00 -30.03
N SER A 207 -27.06 31.93 -29.90
CA SER A 207 -28.28 31.93 -30.73
C SER A 207 -27.97 32.12 -32.22
N VAL A 208 -27.08 33.04 -32.56
CA VAL A 208 -26.62 33.26 -33.94
C VAL A 208 -25.86 32.04 -34.46
N HIS A 209 -25.00 31.45 -33.64
CA HIS A 209 -24.20 30.29 -34.02
C HIS A 209 -25.08 29.06 -34.36
N VAL A 210 -26.09 28.75 -33.53
CA VAL A 210 -27.02 27.63 -33.81
C VAL A 210 -27.84 27.89 -35.06
N ILE A 211 -28.28 29.14 -35.31
CA ILE A 211 -28.99 29.51 -36.55
C ILE A 211 -28.10 29.28 -37.77
N VAL A 212 -26.83 29.70 -37.73
CA VAL A 212 -25.87 29.49 -38.82
C VAL A 212 -25.62 28.00 -39.08
N LEU A 213 -25.49 27.19 -38.03
CA LEU A 213 -25.30 25.74 -38.16
C LEU A 213 -26.50 25.04 -38.80
N LEU A 214 -27.73 25.49 -38.52
CA LEU A 214 -28.94 24.98 -39.16
C LEU A 214 -29.08 25.46 -40.61
N VAL A 215 -28.81 26.74 -40.90
CA VAL A 215 -28.85 27.29 -42.27
C VAL A 215 -27.82 26.59 -43.16
N TYR A 216 -26.67 26.21 -42.62
CA TYR A 216 -25.65 25.43 -43.34
C TYR A 216 -26.11 24.01 -43.70
N GLN A 217 -27.13 23.45 -43.06
CA GLN A 217 -27.67 22.13 -43.43
C GLN A 217 -28.48 22.17 -44.74
N CYS A 218 -28.92 23.35 -45.19
CA CYS A 218 -29.60 23.47 -46.46
C CYS A 218 -28.63 23.13 -47.62
N SER A 219 -29.09 22.31 -48.57
CA SER A 219 -28.24 21.70 -49.59
C SER A 219 -27.46 22.72 -50.43
N TRP A 220 -28.13 23.79 -50.87
CA TRP A 220 -27.55 24.92 -51.61
C TRP A 220 -26.42 25.67 -50.89
N VAL A 221 -26.47 25.82 -49.56
CA VAL A 221 -25.43 26.53 -48.77
C VAL A 221 -24.21 25.63 -48.58
N ALA A 222 -24.45 24.34 -48.33
CA ALA A 222 -23.39 23.34 -48.25
C ALA A 222 -22.68 23.10 -49.60
N GLU A 223 -23.40 23.27 -50.72
CA GLU A 223 -22.85 23.16 -52.08
C GLU A 223 -22.00 24.39 -52.45
N LEU A 224 -22.43 25.59 -52.04
CA LEU A 224 -21.64 26.83 -52.23
C LEU A 224 -20.34 26.81 -51.41
N TYR A 225 -20.40 26.29 -50.18
CA TYR A 225 -19.28 26.15 -49.25
C TYR A 225 -19.11 24.71 -48.75
N PRO A 226 -18.46 23.81 -49.52
CA PRO A 226 -18.20 22.45 -49.08
C PRO A 226 -17.32 22.41 -47.82
N PRO A 227 -17.49 21.40 -46.94
CA PRO A 227 -16.84 21.32 -45.63
C PRO A 227 -15.31 21.21 -45.71
N GLU A 228 -14.76 20.84 -46.87
CA GLU A 228 -13.32 20.76 -47.14
C GLU A 228 -12.66 22.14 -47.31
N LYS A 229 -13.43 23.19 -47.67
CA LYS A 229 -12.90 24.55 -47.80
C LYS A 229 -12.49 25.10 -46.44
N GLU A 230 -11.37 25.83 -46.41
CA GLU A 230 -10.80 26.37 -45.17
C GLU A 230 -11.78 27.25 -44.38
N PHE A 231 -12.62 28.02 -45.07
CA PHE A 231 -13.66 28.85 -44.45
C PHE A 231 -14.68 28.04 -43.65
N ALA A 232 -15.21 26.96 -44.23
CA ALA A 232 -16.15 26.06 -43.55
C ALA A 232 -15.49 25.37 -42.35
N ARG A 233 -14.20 25.03 -42.47
CA ARG A 233 -13.40 24.43 -41.39
C ARG A 233 -13.17 25.40 -40.22
N TYR A 234 -12.83 26.67 -40.47
CA TYR A 234 -12.58 27.66 -39.39
C TYR A 234 -13.82 27.98 -38.56
N PHE A 235 -14.99 28.04 -39.20
CA PHE A 235 -16.27 28.27 -38.52
C PHE A 235 -16.90 27.00 -37.97
N GLY A 236 -16.27 25.83 -38.15
CA GLY A 236 -16.82 24.57 -37.68
C GLY A 236 -18.15 24.22 -38.37
N LEU A 237 -18.29 24.52 -39.65
CA LEU A 237 -19.46 24.14 -40.44
C LEU A 237 -19.30 22.67 -40.86
N THR A 238 -20.14 21.78 -40.33
CA THR A 238 -20.23 20.38 -40.80
C THR A 238 -21.61 20.08 -41.31
N ARG A 239 -21.65 19.31 -42.38
CA ARG A 239 -22.86 18.65 -42.86
C ARG A 239 -23.11 17.43 -41.99
N LEU A 240 -24.28 17.35 -41.34
CA LEU A 240 -24.64 16.25 -40.44
C LEU A 240 -25.34 15.08 -41.17
N VAL A 241 -25.81 15.30 -42.41
CA VAL A 241 -26.54 14.31 -43.22
C VAL A 241 -25.93 14.26 -44.64
N LEU A 242 -25.37 13.10 -45.02
CA LEU A 242 -24.95 12.82 -46.40
C LEU A 242 -26.17 12.43 -47.25
N ILE A 243 -26.24 12.92 -48.49
CA ILE A 243 -27.21 12.48 -49.50
C ILE A 243 -26.42 11.73 -50.57
N ASN A 244 -26.81 10.49 -50.86
CA ASN A 244 -26.13 9.63 -51.83
C ASN A 244 -26.14 10.27 -53.23
N SER A 245 -24.98 10.39 -53.87
CA SER A 245 -24.82 11.04 -55.17
C SER A 245 -25.35 10.23 -56.36
N THR A 246 -25.75 8.96 -56.15
CA THR A 246 -26.22 8.08 -57.24
C THR A 246 -27.74 7.94 -57.34
N ASN A 247 -28.49 8.27 -56.27
CA ASN A 247 -29.95 8.29 -56.29
C ASN A 247 -30.44 9.47 -55.43
N SER A 248 -30.85 10.56 -56.08
CA SER A 248 -31.31 11.80 -55.43
C SER A 248 -32.57 11.65 -54.57
N LYS A 249 -33.28 10.51 -54.67
CA LYS A 249 -34.56 10.26 -53.99
C LYS A 249 -34.49 9.24 -52.83
N LEU A 250 -33.34 8.63 -52.54
CA LEU A 250 -33.17 7.65 -51.44
C LEU A 250 -32.30 8.21 -50.30
N PHE A 251 -32.90 8.40 -49.13
CA PHE A 251 -32.24 8.89 -47.92
C PHE A 251 -31.76 7.74 -47.05
N THR A 252 -30.45 7.51 -47.00
CA THR A 252 -29.83 6.70 -45.95
C THR A 252 -29.08 7.62 -45.01
N TYR A 253 -29.37 7.56 -43.72
CA TYR A 253 -28.56 8.22 -42.68
C TYR A 253 -27.21 7.51 -42.61
N GLU A 254 -26.24 7.93 -43.43
CA GLU A 254 -24.84 7.60 -43.20
C GLU A 254 -24.38 8.48 -42.04
N VAL A 255 -24.58 7.99 -40.81
CA VAL A 255 -23.83 8.50 -39.65
C VAL A 255 -22.38 8.26 -40.03
N SER A 256 -21.62 9.34 -40.27
CA SER A 256 -20.21 9.28 -40.67
C SER A 256 -19.52 8.14 -39.94
N ASP A 257 -19.14 7.11 -40.70
CA ASP A 257 -18.21 6.12 -40.18
C ASP A 257 -16.96 6.86 -39.69
N ASP A 258 -16.42 6.36 -38.59
CA ASP A 258 -15.32 6.91 -37.77
C ASP A 258 -15.69 7.98 -36.72
N HIS A 259 -16.10 7.51 -35.53
CA HIS A 259 -15.77 8.07 -34.20
C HIS A 259 -16.11 9.55 -33.86
N MET A 260 -16.70 10.36 -34.74
CA MET A 260 -16.91 11.82 -34.54
C MET A 260 -18.21 12.23 -33.80
N TRP A 261 -18.63 11.52 -32.75
CA TRP A 261 -19.86 11.81 -31.97
C TRP A 261 -19.94 13.23 -31.40
N ALA A 262 -18.79 13.85 -31.13
CA ALA A 262 -18.72 15.22 -30.63
C ALA A 262 -19.28 16.25 -31.61
N SER A 263 -19.22 15.98 -32.92
CA SER A 263 -19.78 16.84 -33.96
C SER A 263 -21.32 16.85 -33.94
N LEU A 264 -21.93 15.69 -33.70
CA LEU A 264 -23.38 15.51 -33.57
C LEU A 264 -23.90 16.10 -32.25
N ALA A 265 -23.16 15.92 -31.15
CA ALA A 265 -23.56 16.40 -29.84
C ALA A 265 -23.38 17.92 -29.64
N SER A 266 -22.50 18.57 -30.42
CA SER A 266 -22.16 19.99 -30.26
C SER A 266 -23.37 20.95 -30.31
N PRO A 267 -24.28 20.89 -31.32
CA PRO A 267 -25.46 21.76 -31.35
C PRO A 267 -26.39 21.60 -30.14
N PHE A 268 -26.58 20.36 -29.65
CA PHE A 268 -27.40 20.08 -28.48
C PHE A 268 -26.80 20.66 -27.20
N VAL A 269 -25.48 20.57 -27.05
CA VAL A 269 -24.76 21.16 -25.93
C VAL A 269 -24.90 22.68 -25.94
N ILE A 270 -24.73 23.33 -27.09
CA ILE A 270 -24.88 24.79 -27.21
C ILE A 270 -26.32 25.21 -26.81
N LEU A 271 -27.32 24.47 -27.28
CA LEU A 271 -28.72 24.74 -26.98
C LEU A 271 -29.06 24.54 -25.49
N PHE A 272 -28.52 23.48 -24.88
CA PHE A 272 -28.66 23.22 -23.45
C PHE A 272 -27.98 24.31 -22.62
N THR A 273 -26.75 24.69 -22.99
CA THR A 273 -25.99 25.78 -22.35
C THR A 273 -26.74 27.11 -22.45
N TYR A 274 -27.32 27.44 -23.61
CA TYR A 274 -28.16 28.62 -23.79
C TYR A 274 -29.32 28.66 -22.79
N PHE A 275 -30.02 27.53 -22.62
CA PHE A 275 -31.17 27.44 -21.73
C PHE A 275 -30.78 27.61 -20.25
N VAL A 276 -29.70 26.98 -19.80
CA VAL A 276 -29.22 27.10 -18.42
C VAL A 276 -28.72 28.52 -18.13
N LEU A 277 -28.01 29.16 -19.07
CA LEU A 277 -27.59 30.56 -18.94
C LEU A 277 -28.79 31.50 -18.80
N ALA A 278 -29.89 31.25 -19.51
CA ALA A 278 -31.09 32.06 -19.42
C ALA A 278 -31.75 31.97 -18.04
N ILE A 279 -31.81 30.77 -17.44
CA ILE A 279 -32.33 30.58 -16.07
C ILE A 279 -31.44 31.29 -15.05
N GLU A 280 -30.12 31.09 -15.13
CA GLU A 280 -29.19 31.66 -14.15
C GLU A 280 -29.09 33.18 -14.24
N THR A 281 -29.01 33.74 -15.45
CA THR A 281 -29.02 35.21 -15.61
C THR A 281 -30.29 35.81 -15.01
N ARG A 282 -31.45 35.16 -15.16
CA ARG A 282 -32.70 35.59 -14.51
C ARG A 282 -32.61 35.58 -12.98
N GLN A 283 -31.97 34.58 -12.37
CA GLN A 283 -31.78 34.55 -10.92
C GLN A 283 -30.76 35.58 -10.43
N LEU A 284 -29.67 35.81 -11.18
CA LEU A 284 -28.62 36.76 -10.84
C LEU A 284 -29.05 38.23 -10.93
N PHE A 285 -30.03 38.55 -11.77
CA PHE A 285 -30.59 39.91 -11.86
C PHE A 285 -31.61 40.22 -10.76
N LYS A 286 -32.16 39.22 -10.04
CA LYS A 286 -33.06 39.47 -8.92
C LYS A 286 -32.34 40.26 -7.81
N PRO A 287 -32.97 41.29 -7.21
CA PRO A 287 -32.40 42.00 -6.07
C PRO A 287 -32.27 41.04 -4.89
N LYS A 288 -31.06 40.85 -4.37
CA LYS A 288 -30.84 40.11 -3.13
C LYS A 288 -31.41 40.94 -1.97
N ALA A 289 -32.31 40.37 -1.17
CA ALA A 289 -32.73 40.99 0.08
C ALA A 289 -31.50 41.17 0.98
N LYS A 290 -31.26 42.40 1.48
CA LYS A 290 -30.24 42.65 2.51
C LYS A 290 -30.62 41.79 3.73
N LYS A 291 -29.85 40.74 4.02
CA LYS A 291 -29.92 40.03 5.30
C LYS A 291 -29.50 41.05 6.37
N LYS A 292 -30.46 41.60 7.12
CA LYS A 292 -30.16 42.38 8.33
C LYS A 292 -29.61 41.38 9.35
N SER A 293 -28.29 41.24 9.39
CA SER A 293 -27.61 40.65 10.54
C SER A 293 -27.74 41.64 11.69
N ALA A 294 -28.15 41.17 12.87
CA ALA A 294 -28.36 41.98 14.07
C ALA A 294 -27.11 42.75 14.54
N LEU A 295 -25.95 42.59 13.88
CA LEU A 295 -24.73 43.36 14.13
C LEU A 295 -24.56 44.61 13.24
N SER A 296 -25.48 44.89 12.30
CA SER A 296 -25.44 46.12 11.49
C SER A 296 -26.40 47.22 11.97
N GLY A 297 -27.03 47.05 13.14
CA GLY A 297 -27.99 47.99 13.71
C GLY A 297 -27.39 49.24 14.34
N LEU A 298 -26.06 49.34 14.44
CA LEU A 298 -25.37 50.50 15.02
C LEU A 298 -24.66 51.40 14.00
N GLU A 299 -24.73 51.08 12.70
CA GLU A 299 -24.00 51.81 11.65
C GLU A 299 -24.90 52.60 10.67
N GLU A 300 -26.23 52.63 10.87
CA GLU A 300 -27.14 53.46 10.06
C GLU A 300 -27.76 54.60 10.89
N GLY A 301 -26.89 55.41 11.51
CA GLY A 301 -27.20 56.77 11.91
C GLY A 301 -26.76 57.75 10.81
N LYS A 302 -27.70 58.15 9.95
CA LYS A 302 -27.64 59.24 8.93
C LYS A 302 -26.31 60.01 8.82
N LEU A 303 -25.57 59.79 7.72
CA LEU A 303 -24.72 60.80 7.07
C LEU A 303 -24.77 60.56 5.55
N ASN A 304 -25.75 61.16 4.90
CA ASN A 304 -25.81 61.23 3.44
C ASN A 304 -24.85 62.34 2.94
N GLY A 305 -24.07 62.00 1.91
CA GLY A 305 -23.62 62.96 0.90
C GLY A 305 -22.22 63.55 1.07
N SER A 306 -21.41 63.36 0.03
CA SER A 306 -20.26 64.21 -0.33
C SER A 306 -18.91 64.03 0.37
N LEU A 307 -18.38 62.80 0.49
CA LEU A 307 -16.93 62.62 0.76
C LEU A 307 -16.30 61.32 0.24
N VAL A 308 -16.82 60.73 -0.85
CA VAL A 308 -16.25 59.50 -1.47
C VAL A 308 -15.90 59.69 -2.95
N ARG A 309 -15.63 60.93 -3.42
CA ARG A 309 -15.16 61.16 -4.80
C ARG A 309 -13.79 61.84 -4.89
N GLY A 310 -12.87 61.56 -3.98
CA GLY A 310 -11.51 62.08 -4.13
C GLY A 310 -10.50 61.34 -3.28
N ILE A 311 -10.13 60.12 -3.67
CA ILE A 311 -8.77 59.58 -3.55
C ILE A 311 -8.60 58.59 -4.72
N SER A 312 -8.18 59.10 -5.87
CA SER A 312 -7.39 58.33 -6.82
C SER A 312 -5.92 58.45 -6.41
N PHE A 313 -5.21 57.32 -6.47
CA PHE A 313 -3.76 57.17 -6.60
C PHE A 313 -2.92 58.46 -6.51
N HIS A 314 -2.18 58.66 -5.42
CA HIS A 314 -0.82 59.19 -5.51
C HIS A 314 0.06 58.74 -4.34
N ARG A 315 1.30 58.43 -4.71
CA ARG A 315 2.41 57.89 -3.95
C ARG A 315 3.10 59.04 -3.21
N GLY A 316 3.20 58.98 -1.87
CA GLY A 316 4.10 59.84 -1.09
C GLY A 316 3.54 60.38 0.24
N SER A 317 4.40 60.36 1.26
CA SER A 317 4.31 61.08 2.55
C SER A 317 3.53 60.42 3.72
N ARG A 318 4.27 59.59 4.48
CA ARG A 318 4.00 59.27 5.88
C ARG A 318 4.40 60.49 6.74
N ARG A 319 3.48 61.42 7.03
CA ARG A 319 3.64 62.40 8.14
C ARG A 319 2.34 63.12 8.56
N ALA A 320 1.29 63.14 7.73
CA ALA A 320 0.08 63.93 8.01
C ALA A 320 -1.00 63.24 8.90
N ALA A 321 -0.81 61.99 9.31
CA ALA A 321 -1.82 61.24 10.09
C ALA A 321 -1.70 61.40 11.62
N ARG A 322 -0.69 62.11 12.13
CA ARG A 322 -0.40 62.19 13.58
C ARG A 322 -1.20 63.29 14.30
N ASP A 323 -1.63 64.34 13.59
CA ASP A 323 -2.19 65.53 14.23
C ASP A 323 -3.72 65.54 14.32
N LYS A 324 -4.42 64.64 13.61
CA LYS A 324 -5.91 64.53 13.69
C LYS A 324 -6.42 63.65 14.83
N TRP A 325 -5.57 62.85 15.48
CA TRP A 325 -5.97 61.94 16.56
C TRP A 325 -6.08 62.62 17.95
N LYS A 326 -5.55 63.84 18.12
CA LYS A 326 -5.55 64.54 19.42
C LYS A 326 -6.89 65.22 19.78
N ASN A 327 -7.83 65.34 18.85
CA ASN A 327 -9.07 66.10 19.08
C ASN A 327 -10.31 65.25 19.34
N ALA A 328 -10.24 63.91 19.23
CA ALA A 328 -11.39 63.01 19.42
C ALA A 328 -11.56 62.49 20.86
N THR A 329 -10.65 62.79 21.78
CA THR A 329 -10.67 62.31 23.17
C THR A 329 -11.27 63.28 24.19
N LYS A 330 -11.91 64.39 23.77
CA LYS A 330 -12.32 65.46 24.72
C LYS A 330 -13.82 65.58 25.05
N ARG A 331 -14.67 64.59 24.76
CA ARG A 331 -16.08 64.61 25.26
C ARG A 331 -16.58 63.23 25.67
N VAL A 332 -16.29 62.85 26.90
CA VAL A 332 -17.06 61.84 27.65
C VAL A 332 -17.38 62.46 29.01
N ARG A 333 -18.66 62.65 29.31
CA ARG A 333 -19.15 63.06 30.64
C ARG A 333 -19.74 61.80 31.30
N LEU A 334 -19.18 61.42 32.44
CA LEU A 334 -19.54 60.27 33.27
C LEU A 334 -20.99 60.36 33.78
N ILE A 335 -21.76 59.27 33.69
CA ILE A 335 -22.95 59.02 34.52
C ILE A 335 -22.65 57.81 35.40
N ARG A 336 -22.70 58.05 36.71
CA ARG A 336 -22.47 57.12 37.82
C ARG A 336 -23.75 56.31 38.06
N VAL A 337 -23.67 54.98 38.03
CA VAL A 337 -24.76 54.09 38.46
C VAL A 337 -24.49 53.67 39.91
N ASN A 338 -25.45 53.93 40.81
CA ASN A 338 -25.48 53.34 42.14
C ASN A 338 -26.63 52.30 42.24
N SER A 339 -26.38 51.32 43.10
CA SER A 339 -26.97 50.00 43.19
C SER A 339 -28.41 49.91 43.74
N SER A 340 -28.95 48.69 43.58
CA SER A 340 -30.02 48.02 44.34
C SER A 340 -31.41 48.00 43.69
N LYS A 341 -31.85 46.80 43.28
CA LYS A 341 -32.81 45.99 44.05
C LYS A 341 -33.05 44.63 43.37
N ARG A 342 -33.21 43.63 44.22
CA ARG A 342 -33.44 42.19 44.01
C ARG A 342 -34.88 41.88 44.43
N TRP A 343 -35.63 41.06 43.70
CA TRP A 343 -36.73 40.14 44.14
C TRP A 343 -37.04 39.18 42.98
N THR A 344 -36.78 37.86 43.05
CA THR A 344 -37.58 36.70 43.54
C THR A 344 -38.88 36.41 42.79
N VAL A 345 -39.05 35.13 42.47
CA VAL A 345 -40.06 34.50 41.60
C VAL A 345 -41.21 33.88 42.41
N THR A 346 -42.35 33.69 41.74
CA THR A 346 -43.50 32.74 41.95
C THR A 346 -44.85 33.39 42.35
N PRO A 347 -46.02 32.73 42.10
CA PRO A 347 -46.65 32.53 40.79
C PRO A 347 -48.17 32.89 40.82
N THR A 348 -48.89 32.60 39.72
CA THR A 348 -50.37 32.51 39.53
C THR A 348 -51.09 33.69 38.85
N GLY A 349 -52.08 33.33 38.03
CA GLY A 349 -53.30 34.11 37.83
C GLY A 349 -53.45 34.80 36.47
N SER A 350 -54.41 34.32 35.69
CA SER A 350 -54.79 34.77 34.35
C SER A 350 -55.40 36.19 34.28
N ALA A 351 -55.20 36.78 33.09
CA ALA A 351 -56.11 37.68 32.36
C ALA A 351 -55.81 39.19 32.33
N THR A 352 -56.01 39.70 31.10
CA THR A 352 -56.13 41.09 30.61
C THR A 352 -54.86 41.93 30.35
N ARG A 353 -54.56 42.08 29.05
CA ARG A 353 -53.60 43.01 28.43
C ARG A 353 -53.99 44.46 28.72
N GLN A 354 -53.06 45.24 29.26
CA GLN A 354 -53.10 46.70 29.24
C GLN A 354 -51.80 47.22 28.59
N MET A 355 -51.93 47.98 27.49
CA MET A 355 -50.79 48.58 26.79
C MET A 355 -50.24 49.75 27.61
N ARG A 356 -48.93 49.74 27.88
CA ARG A 356 -48.22 50.88 28.46
C ARG A 356 -47.28 51.47 27.42
N GLN A 357 -47.36 52.77 27.23
CA GLN A 357 -46.61 53.54 26.24
C GLN A 357 -45.62 54.43 26.99
N ASP A 358 -44.32 54.30 26.68
CA ASP A 358 -43.28 55.14 27.29
C ASP A 358 -43.05 56.43 26.47
N SER A 359 -42.61 57.49 27.16
CA SER A 359 -42.54 58.89 26.71
C SER A 359 -41.56 59.20 25.56
N THR A 360 -41.12 58.22 24.79
CA THR A 360 -40.35 58.40 23.53
C THR A 360 -41.08 57.88 22.29
N GLY A 361 -42.36 57.51 22.40
CA GLY A 361 -43.22 57.29 21.23
C GLY A 361 -42.87 56.08 20.36
N SER A 362 -42.11 55.10 20.87
CA SER A 362 -41.92 53.82 20.18
C SER A 362 -42.89 52.76 20.71
N VAL A 363 -43.76 52.26 19.83
CA VAL A 363 -44.54 51.04 20.08
C VAL A 363 -43.60 49.86 19.89
N VAL A 364 -43.22 49.21 20.99
CA VAL A 364 -42.52 47.92 20.90
C VAL A 364 -43.56 46.88 20.50
N LEU A 365 -43.56 46.50 19.22
CA LEU A 365 -44.14 45.23 18.80
C LEU A 365 -43.30 44.14 19.47
N HIS A 366 -43.88 43.41 20.42
CA HIS A 366 -43.41 42.05 20.67
C HIS A 366 -43.63 41.29 19.37
N GLU A 367 -42.55 41.05 18.61
CA GLU A 367 -42.56 39.97 17.63
C GLU A 367 -42.86 38.71 18.45
N ASP A 368 -44.04 38.12 18.21
CA ASP A 368 -44.34 36.77 18.67
C ASP A 368 -43.16 35.90 18.24
N GLU A 369 -42.50 35.25 19.22
CA GLU A 369 -41.62 34.12 18.97
C GLU A 369 -42.46 33.06 18.25
N SER A 370 -42.52 33.16 16.91
CA SER A 370 -42.76 31.99 16.10
C SER A 370 -41.59 31.08 16.41
N VAL A 371 -41.85 30.07 17.23
CA VAL A 371 -41.07 28.85 17.33
C VAL A 371 -40.57 28.56 15.92
N ILE A 372 -39.28 28.82 15.68
CA ILE A 372 -38.61 28.24 14.55
C ILE A 372 -38.72 26.77 14.88
N GLU A 373 -39.60 26.05 14.18
CA GLU A 373 -39.36 24.63 13.96
C GLU A 373 -37.93 24.58 13.42
N GLU A 374 -36.97 24.29 14.31
CA GLU A 374 -35.71 23.72 13.89
C GLU A 374 -36.12 22.47 13.14
N SER A 375 -36.21 22.59 11.81
CA SER A 375 -36.34 21.45 10.95
C SER A 375 -35.22 20.52 11.35
N GLU A 376 -35.55 19.33 11.88
CA GLU A 376 -34.57 18.30 12.17
C GLU A 376 -33.59 18.25 10.99
N PRO A 377 -32.27 18.35 11.23
CA PRO A 377 -31.31 18.35 10.14
C PRO A 377 -31.57 17.11 9.31
N THR A 378 -32.02 17.32 8.08
CA THR A 378 -32.27 16.20 7.19
C THR A 378 -30.93 15.52 6.95
N LEU A 379 -30.92 14.20 6.78
CA LEU A 379 -29.70 13.44 6.49
C LEU A 379 -28.92 14.07 5.30
N MET A 380 -29.60 14.77 4.40
CA MET A 380 -29.04 15.53 3.30
C MET A 380 -28.28 16.80 3.72
N ASP A 381 -28.70 17.52 4.77
CA ASP A 381 -28.02 18.73 5.27
C ASP A 381 -26.75 18.37 6.06
N ASP A 382 -26.76 17.26 6.80
CA ASP A 382 -25.56 16.71 7.46
C ASP A 382 -24.56 16.17 6.44
N ILE A 383 -25.04 15.43 5.42
CA ILE A 383 -24.21 15.01 4.29
C ILE A 383 -23.64 16.24 3.57
N LEU A 384 -24.46 17.27 3.32
CA LEU A 384 -24.04 18.49 2.64
C LEU A 384 -22.98 19.25 3.44
N THR A 385 -23.15 19.35 4.76
CA THR A 385 -22.18 20.01 5.65
C THR A 385 -20.88 19.21 5.70
N ALA A 386 -20.95 17.88 5.78
CA ALA A 386 -19.77 17.02 5.68
C ALA A 386 -19.05 17.14 4.32
N ILE A 387 -19.81 17.27 3.23
CA ILE A 387 -19.29 17.52 1.88
C ILE A 387 -18.59 18.89 1.81
N VAL A 388 -19.19 19.94 2.38
CA VAL A 388 -18.60 21.29 2.40
C VAL A 388 -17.31 21.31 3.23
N ASP A 389 -17.31 20.68 4.41
CA ASP A 389 -16.12 20.55 5.26
C ASP A 389 -15.01 19.74 4.54
N PHE A 390 -15.39 18.66 3.85
CA PHE A 390 -14.47 17.89 3.02
C PHE A 390 -13.87 18.73 1.89
N PHE A 391 -14.71 19.49 1.17
CA PHE A 391 -14.23 20.41 0.13
C PHE A 391 -13.35 21.52 0.71
N GLN A 392 -13.61 22.00 1.91
CA GLN A 392 -12.77 23.00 2.57
C GLN A 392 -11.39 22.43 2.94
N VAL A 393 -11.34 21.17 3.40
CA VAL A 393 -10.08 20.44 3.60
C VAL A 393 -9.36 20.22 2.27
N LEU A 394 -10.08 19.82 1.22
CA LEU A 394 -9.55 19.62 -0.12
C LEU A 394 -8.94 20.90 -0.67
N VAL A 395 -9.66 22.04 -0.56
CA VAL A 395 -9.16 23.37 -0.92
C VAL A 395 -7.95 23.76 -0.06
N ARG A 396 -7.93 23.42 1.23
CA ARG A 396 -6.75 23.66 2.08
C ARG A 396 -5.52 22.86 1.63
N SER A 397 -5.73 21.67 1.08
CA SER A 397 -4.70 20.79 0.50
C SER A 397 -4.50 20.95 -1.03
N SER A 398 -5.16 21.91 -1.68
CA SER A 398 -5.18 22.00 -3.15
C SER A 398 -3.80 22.26 -3.77
N TYR A 399 -2.87 22.83 -2.98
CA TYR A 399 -1.50 23.02 -3.42
C TYR A 399 -0.83 21.70 -3.82
N ILE A 400 -1.12 20.58 -3.11
CA ILE A 400 -0.61 19.24 -3.43
C ILE A 400 -1.17 18.77 -4.77
N ALA A 401 -2.50 18.89 -4.94
CA ALA A 401 -3.17 18.54 -6.18
C ALA A 401 -2.64 19.36 -7.37
N THR A 402 -2.30 20.63 -7.14
CA THR A 402 -1.72 21.50 -8.17
C THR A 402 -0.30 21.08 -8.53
N THR A 403 0.52 20.67 -7.56
CA THR A 403 1.85 20.10 -7.84
C THR A 403 1.75 18.83 -8.70
N ILE A 404 0.84 17.93 -8.36
CA ILE A 404 0.59 16.70 -9.14
C ILE A 404 0.09 17.05 -10.54
N THR A 405 -0.81 18.02 -10.65
CA THR A 405 -1.35 18.50 -11.92
C THR A 405 -0.27 19.09 -12.81
N MET A 406 0.68 19.86 -12.26
CA MET A 406 1.86 20.36 -13.02
C MET A 406 2.69 19.22 -13.61
N MET A 407 2.93 18.18 -12.82
CA MET A 407 3.67 16.99 -13.29
C MET A 407 2.87 16.26 -14.37
N ALA A 408 1.59 15.97 -14.13
CA ALA A 408 0.72 15.28 -15.09
C ALA A 408 0.60 16.07 -16.41
N TRP A 409 0.44 17.40 -16.35
CA TRP A 409 0.42 18.25 -17.53
C TRP A 409 1.68 18.08 -18.37
N SER A 410 2.85 18.11 -17.72
CA SER A 410 4.13 17.99 -18.43
C SER A 410 4.35 16.65 -19.11
N ILE A 411 3.78 15.58 -18.54
CA ILE A 411 3.91 14.22 -19.07
C ILE A 411 2.92 13.98 -20.20
N MET A 412 1.67 14.45 -20.05
CA MET A 412 0.62 14.25 -21.06
C MET A 412 0.82 15.13 -22.31
N PHE A 413 1.39 16.32 -22.14
CA PHE A 413 1.69 17.26 -23.22
C PHE A 413 3.19 17.54 -23.26
N HIS A 414 3.94 16.59 -23.82
CA HIS A 414 5.40 16.66 -23.89
C HIS A 414 5.86 17.86 -24.74
N SER A 415 6.63 18.77 -24.13
CA SER A 415 7.27 19.91 -24.79
C SER A 415 8.37 20.54 -23.93
N TRP A 416 9.20 21.40 -24.52
CA TRP A 416 10.22 22.17 -23.78
C TRP A 416 9.63 23.17 -22.77
N LEU A 417 8.44 23.73 -23.04
CA LEU A 417 7.78 24.63 -22.11
C LEU A 417 7.20 23.88 -20.92
N THR A 418 6.61 22.71 -21.16
CA THR A 418 6.05 21.89 -20.08
C THR A 418 7.11 21.18 -19.26
N PHE A 419 8.34 21.00 -19.77
CA PHE A 419 9.51 20.58 -18.99
C PHE A 419 9.78 21.52 -17.80
N VAL A 420 9.57 22.83 -17.98
CA VAL A 420 9.71 23.80 -16.89
C VAL A 420 8.70 23.53 -15.78
N PHE A 421 7.47 23.11 -16.09
CA PHE A 421 6.48 22.70 -15.08
C PHE A 421 6.89 21.43 -14.33
N LEU A 422 7.46 20.43 -15.03
CA LEU A 422 8.01 19.24 -14.38
C LEU A 422 9.13 19.62 -13.38
N MET A 423 10.07 20.45 -13.82
CA MET A 423 11.19 20.90 -12.98
C MET A 423 10.73 21.75 -11.82
N TRP A 424 9.79 22.67 -12.06
CA TRP A 424 9.22 23.49 -11.01
C TRP A 424 8.48 22.66 -9.97
N ALA A 425 7.66 21.69 -10.39
CA ALA A 425 6.96 20.79 -9.49
C ALA A 425 7.94 19.99 -8.61
N ASN A 426 9.02 19.47 -9.20
CA ASN A 426 10.06 18.76 -8.45
C ASN A 426 10.79 19.66 -7.44
N ILE A 427 11.07 20.94 -7.79
CA ILE A 427 11.64 21.92 -6.86
C ILE A 427 10.66 22.25 -5.72
N VAL A 428 9.37 22.41 -6.03
CA VAL A 428 8.33 22.65 -5.01
C VAL A 428 8.29 21.50 -4.01
N TRP A 429 8.39 20.24 -4.47
CA TRP A 429 8.45 19.08 -3.59
C TRP A 429 9.66 19.12 -2.64
N LEU A 430 10.81 19.61 -3.09
CA LEU A 430 12.04 19.71 -2.27
C LEU A 430 11.97 20.82 -1.21
N CYS A 431 11.08 21.81 -1.36
CA CYS A 431 10.97 22.92 -0.42
C CYS A 431 10.32 22.50 0.91
N HIS A 432 10.84 22.98 2.04
CA HIS A 432 10.29 22.65 3.37
C HIS A 432 8.88 23.24 3.61
N ASP A 433 8.60 24.45 3.13
CA ASP A 433 7.26 25.04 3.14
C ASP A 433 6.64 25.01 1.74
N GLN A 434 6.26 23.80 1.31
CA GLN A 434 5.68 23.55 -0.01
C GLN A 434 4.44 24.43 -0.25
N ARG A 435 3.58 24.58 0.77
CA ARG A 435 2.36 25.40 0.69
C ARG A 435 2.72 26.87 0.50
N GLY A 436 3.58 27.43 1.35
CA GLY A 436 3.99 28.83 1.24
C GLY A 436 4.69 29.15 -0.08
N PHE A 437 5.57 28.26 -0.54
CA PHE A 437 6.30 28.42 -1.81
C PHE A 437 5.37 28.29 -3.02
N MET A 438 4.49 27.28 -3.06
CA MET A 438 3.49 27.12 -4.12
C MET A 438 2.54 28.33 -4.20
N LEU A 439 2.00 28.75 -3.06
CA LEU A 439 1.08 29.89 -3.03
C LEU A 439 1.78 31.19 -3.46
N LYS A 440 3.06 31.39 -3.14
CA LYS A 440 3.83 32.56 -3.62
C LYS A 440 4.06 32.54 -5.13
N THR A 441 4.31 31.37 -5.70
CA THR A 441 4.68 31.15 -7.11
C THR A 441 3.47 30.95 -8.04
N SER A 442 2.28 30.74 -7.46
CA SER A 442 1.00 30.62 -8.18
C SER A 442 0.69 31.65 -9.27
N PRO A 443 1.03 32.96 -9.17
CA PRO A 443 0.67 33.92 -10.22
C PRO A 443 1.72 33.94 -11.35
N ILE A 444 2.93 33.43 -11.11
CA ILE A 444 4.01 33.33 -12.11
C ILE A 444 3.76 32.10 -13.00
N LEU A 445 3.05 31.09 -12.48
CA LEU A 445 2.63 29.89 -13.19
C LEU A 445 1.39 30.13 -14.09
N GLU A 446 0.82 31.34 -14.11
CA GLU A 446 -0.38 31.65 -14.88
C GLU A 446 -0.04 31.96 -16.36
N VAL A 447 -0.06 30.89 -17.16
CA VAL A 447 -0.34 30.81 -18.62
C VAL A 447 0.58 31.56 -19.60
N ASN A 448 1.43 30.79 -20.30
CA ASN A 448 1.88 31.12 -21.66
C ASN A 448 0.71 30.82 -22.63
N LEU A 449 0.02 31.86 -23.11
CA LEU A 449 -1.18 31.73 -23.97
C LEU A 449 -0.89 31.07 -25.33
N HIS A 450 0.37 31.02 -25.75
CA HIS A 450 0.78 30.57 -27.08
C HIS A 450 0.58 29.06 -27.35
N GLN A 451 0.36 28.23 -26.31
CA GLN A 451 0.26 26.77 -26.47
C GLN A 451 -1.10 26.15 -26.07
N ILE A 452 -2.15 26.96 -25.92
CA ILE A 452 -3.53 26.55 -25.56
C ILE A 452 -4.23 25.75 -26.70
N GLY A 453 -3.49 25.18 -27.65
CA GLY A 453 -4.07 24.30 -28.68
C GLY A 453 -4.44 25.03 -29.97
N LEU A 454 -3.66 26.05 -30.36
CA LEU A 454 -3.60 26.51 -31.75
C LEU A 454 -2.56 25.74 -32.59
N GLY A 455 -1.92 24.73 -32.00
CA GLY A 455 -1.08 23.76 -32.71
C GLY A 455 -1.95 22.64 -33.28
N ARG A 456 -1.77 22.36 -34.58
CA ARG A 456 -2.46 21.27 -35.31
C ARG A 456 -2.19 19.93 -34.63
N VAL A 457 -3.23 19.28 -34.12
CA VAL A 457 -3.19 17.88 -33.66
C VAL A 457 -4.01 17.07 -34.64
N GLU A 458 -3.42 16.02 -35.20
CA GLU A 458 -4.13 15.04 -36.02
C GLU A 458 -4.88 14.09 -35.08
N GLY A 459 -6.20 14.30 -34.90
CA GLY A 459 -7.06 13.50 -34.02
C GLY A 459 -8.22 14.28 -33.36
N GLU A 460 -8.97 13.62 -32.46
CA GLU A 460 -10.07 14.25 -31.71
C GLU A 460 -9.56 15.35 -30.75
N ALA A 461 -9.82 16.61 -31.10
CA ALA A 461 -9.36 17.75 -30.31
C ALA A 461 -10.11 17.95 -28.97
N PHE A 462 -11.23 17.28 -28.74
CA PHE A 462 -12.04 17.38 -27.52
C PHE A 462 -11.30 16.84 -26.28
N VAL A 463 -10.76 15.62 -26.36
CA VAL A 463 -10.16 14.93 -25.21
C VAL A 463 -8.93 15.67 -24.67
N PRO A 464 -7.93 16.07 -25.48
CA PRO A 464 -6.78 16.82 -25.01
C PRO A 464 -7.13 18.17 -24.38
N LEU A 465 -8.12 18.87 -24.92
CA LEU A 465 -8.47 20.23 -24.52
C LEU A 465 -9.35 20.24 -23.26
N LEU A 466 -10.20 19.22 -23.08
CA LEU A 466 -10.90 18.94 -21.82
C LEU A 466 -9.91 18.69 -20.68
N ILE A 467 -8.90 17.83 -20.92
CA ILE A 467 -7.88 17.50 -19.91
C ILE A 467 -7.08 18.75 -19.51
N LYS A 468 -6.67 19.57 -20.49
CA LYS A 468 -6.01 20.87 -20.22
C LYS A 468 -6.89 21.79 -19.38
N SER A 469 -8.19 21.89 -19.69
CA SER A 469 -9.12 22.74 -18.93
C SER A 469 -9.36 22.25 -17.50
N LEU A 470 -9.41 20.93 -17.28
CA LEU A 470 -9.49 20.35 -15.94
C LEU A 470 -8.22 20.64 -15.14
N PHE A 471 -7.05 20.58 -15.76
CA PHE A 471 -5.80 20.90 -15.11
C PHE A 471 -5.67 22.40 -14.77
N THR A 472 -6.09 23.31 -15.67
CA THR A 472 -6.08 24.77 -15.36
C THR A 472 -6.99 25.13 -14.18
N CYS A 473 -8.10 24.40 -14.00
CA CYS A 473 -9.00 24.58 -12.85
C CYS A 473 -8.26 24.44 -11.50
N MET A 474 -7.33 23.49 -11.37
CA MET A 474 -6.56 23.31 -10.13
C MET A 474 -5.68 24.52 -9.80
N PHE A 475 -5.08 25.15 -10.82
CA PHE A 475 -4.33 26.40 -10.62
C PHE A 475 -5.25 27.54 -10.15
N TRP A 476 -6.45 27.67 -10.72
CA TRP A 476 -7.43 28.67 -10.28
C TRP A 476 -7.92 28.45 -8.85
N VAL A 477 -8.14 27.20 -8.44
CA VAL A 477 -8.50 26.87 -7.05
C VAL A 477 -7.38 27.27 -6.10
N THR A 478 -6.12 26.98 -6.45
CA THR A 478 -4.96 27.35 -5.62
C THR A 478 -4.70 28.86 -5.59
N LEU A 479 -4.91 29.56 -6.71
CA LEU A 479 -4.87 31.02 -6.75
C LEU A 479 -5.99 31.63 -5.88
N ARG A 480 -7.20 31.07 -5.95
CA ARG A 480 -8.32 31.45 -5.10
C ARG A 480 -8.02 31.20 -3.63
N GLN A 481 -7.43 30.06 -3.30
CA GLN A 481 -6.98 29.72 -1.95
C GLN A 481 -5.98 30.76 -1.44
N ARG A 482 -4.98 31.12 -2.24
CA ARG A 482 -4.01 32.17 -1.87
C ARG A 482 -4.71 33.49 -1.58
N ILE A 483 -5.63 33.91 -2.44
CA ILE A 483 -6.31 35.21 -2.29
C ILE A 483 -7.26 35.19 -1.10
N GLN A 484 -7.91 34.07 -0.82
CA GLN A 484 -8.68 33.85 0.40
C GLN A 484 -7.79 33.91 1.64
N ASP A 485 -6.65 33.22 1.65
CA ASP A 485 -5.67 33.26 2.75
C ASP A 485 -5.16 34.70 2.99
N ILE A 486 -4.85 35.45 1.92
CA ILE A 486 -4.43 36.86 2.01
C ILE A 486 -5.55 37.73 2.60
N ARG A 487 -6.80 37.53 2.18
CA ARG A 487 -7.96 38.27 2.69
C ARG A 487 -8.26 37.92 4.14
N GLN A 488 -8.21 36.64 4.50
CA GLN A 488 -8.45 36.17 5.86
C GLN A 488 -7.39 36.72 6.82
N ARG A 489 -6.11 36.74 6.44
CA ARG A 489 -5.04 37.38 7.24
C ARG A 489 -5.30 38.87 7.47
N ARG A 490 -5.79 39.60 6.45
CA ARG A 490 -6.15 41.02 6.58
C ARG A 490 -7.41 41.24 7.43
N GLN A 491 -8.39 40.33 7.36
CA GLN A 491 -9.59 40.40 8.19
C GLN A 491 -9.29 40.02 9.64
N SER A 492 -8.45 39.02 9.90
CA SER A 492 -8.07 38.65 11.25
C SER A 492 -7.24 39.74 11.94
N SER A 493 -6.42 40.50 11.21
CA SER A 493 -5.72 41.65 11.79
C SER A 493 -6.68 42.80 12.13
N VAL A 494 -7.68 43.05 11.28
CA VAL A 494 -8.71 44.07 11.54
C VAL A 494 -9.64 43.66 12.69
N ILE A 495 -10.02 42.38 12.77
CA ILE A 495 -10.83 41.84 13.87
C ILE A 495 -10.03 41.82 15.17
N ALA A 496 -8.71 41.53 15.13
CA ALA A 496 -7.86 41.63 16.32
C ALA A 496 -7.76 43.08 16.84
N ASP A 497 -7.69 44.08 15.94
CA ASP A 497 -7.74 45.50 16.31
C ASP A 497 -9.12 45.95 16.79
N MET A 498 -10.20 45.33 16.30
CA MET A 498 -11.59 45.63 16.70
C MET A 498 -12.09 44.84 17.92
N ALA A 499 -11.44 43.73 18.28
CA ALA A 499 -11.83 42.87 19.40
C ALA A 499 -11.31 43.37 20.76
N ALA A 500 -10.45 44.40 20.77
CA ALA A 500 -9.94 45.02 21.99
C ALA A 500 -11.01 45.60 22.96
N PRO A 501 -12.21 46.07 22.54
CA PRO A 501 -13.19 46.65 23.47
C PRO A 501 -14.47 45.81 23.72
N LEU A 502 -14.66 44.63 23.11
CA LEU A 502 -15.97 43.94 23.06
C LEU A 502 -16.09 42.68 23.95
N GLN A 503 -15.50 42.69 25.15
CA GLN A 503 -15.61 41.58 26.12
C GLN A 503 -16.79 41.66 27.11
N LEU A 504 -17.75 42.59 26.95
CA LEU A 504 -18.75 42.89 28.01
C LEU A 504 -20.20 42.45 27.74
N THR A 505 -20.45 41.49 26.84
CA THR A 505 -21.82 40.95 26.62
C THR A 505 -21.89 39.45 26.95
N ALA A 506 -22.51 39.10 28.08
CA ALA A 506 -22.47 37.76 28.67
C ALA A 506 -23.35 36.70 27.97
N SER A 507 -24.40 37.10 27.25
CA SER A 507 -25.34 36.16 26.61
C SER A 507 -24.82 35.57 25.29
N THR A 508 -24.13 36.38 24.49
CA THR A 508 -23.44 35.94 23.28
C THR A 508 -22.17 35.14 23.59
N ALA A 509 -21.58 35.33 24.78
CA ALA A 509 -20.44 34.52 25.23
C ALA A 509 -20.84 33.08 25.56
N ALA A 510 -22.02 32.85 26.16
CA ALA A 510 -22.46 31.52 26.57
C ALA A 510 -22.77 30.59 25.37
N SER A 511 -23.50 31.08 24.35
CA SER A 511 -23.79 30.28 23.15
C SER A 511 -22.55 30.02 22.28
N VAL A 512 -21.63 30.99 22.23
CA VAL A 512 -20.32 30.80 21.59
C VAL A 512 -19.47 29.81 22.38
N MET A 513 -19.55 29.77 23.71
CA MET A 513 -18.79 28.83 24.54
C MET A 513 -19.29 27.38 24.42
N ASP A 514 -20.60 27.14 24.33
CA ASP A 514 -21.14 25.77 24.15
C ASP A 514 -20.86 25.21 22.75
N ALA A 515 -21.00 26.02 21.69
CA ALA A 515 -20.58 25.63 20.34
C ALA A 515 -19.06 25.37 20.27
N ARG A 516 -18.25 26.16 20.98
CA ARG A 516 -16.81 25.93 21.10
C ARG A 516 -16.49 24.63 21.84
N ARG A 517 -17.32 24.20 22.81
CA ARG A 517 -17.10 23.02 23.65
C ARG A 517 -17.32 21.71 22.88
N GLU A 518 -18.34 21.65 22.03
CA GLU A 518 -18.55 20.51 21.11
C GLU A 518 -17.46 20.43 20.03
N GLU A 519 -17.09 21.56 19.42
CA GLU A 519 -16.00 21.64 18.44
C GLU A 519 -14.62 21.32 19.07
N GLU A 520 -14.41 21.69 20.33
CA GLU A 520 -13.22 21.35 21.12
C GLU A 520 -13.17 19.85 21.46
N SER A 521 -14.31 19.18 21.64
CA SER A 521 -14.37 17.72 21.88
C SER A 521 -14.07 16.91 20.61
N ARG A 522 -14.63 17.29 19.46
CA ARG A 522 -14.38 16.66 18.15
C ARG A 522 -12.94 16.92 17.68
N SER A 523 -12.40 18.11 17.95
CA SER A 523 -10.99 18.42 17.68
C SER A 523 -10.02 17.72 18.63
N ARG A 524 -10.39 17.44 19.89
CA ARG A 524 -9.58 16.60 20.78
C ARG A 524 -9.44 15.17 20.27
N LEU A 525 -10.52 14.56 19.77
CA LEU A 525 -10.45 13.22 19.16
C LEU A 525 -9.61 13.23 17.89
N LEU A 526 -9.82 14.20 16.99
CA LEU A 526 -9.02 14.34 15.77
C LEU A 526 -7.54 14.64 16.07
N ARG A 527 -7.23 15.41 17.12
CA ARG A 527 -5.85 15.64 17.58
C ARG A 527 -5.23 14.37 18.14
N ALA A 528 -5.96 13.63 19.00
CA ALA A 528 -5.48 12.36 19.54
C ALA A 528 -5.23 11.33 18.43
N LEU A 529 -6.15 11.22 17.46
CA LEU A 529 -5.97 10.36 16.29
C LEU A 529 -4.79 10.83 15.41
N GLY A 530 -4.62 12.15 15.24
CA GLY A 530 -3.48 12.74 14.53
C GLY A 530 -2.14 12.46 15.20
N GLU A 531 -2.07 12.50 16.53
CA GLU A 531 -0.87 12.16 17.30
C GLU A 531 -0.53 10.67 17.21
N VAL A 532 -1.54 9.79 17.31
CA VAL A 532 -1.36 8.35 17.12
C VAL A 532 -0.88 8.05 15.70
N MET A 533 -1.52 8.64 14.69
CA MET A 533 -1.14 8.44 13.29
C MET A 533 0.28 8.97 13.02
N ARG A 534 0.63 10.15 13.55
CA ARG A 534 1.99 10.69 13.45
C ARG A 534 3.02 9.77 14.12
N ALA A 535 2.73 9.24 15.30
CA ALA A 535 3.61 8.30 16.00
C ALA A 535 3.79 6.98 15.23
N LEU A 536 2.72 6.46 14.61
CA LEU A 536 2.78 5.28 13.75
C LEU A 536 3.61 5.53 12.49
N CYS A 537 3.35 6.64 11.78
CA CYS A 537 4.13 7.02 10.60
C CYS A 537 5.60 7.23 10.95
N ALA A 538 5.92 7.99 12.01
CA ALA A 538 7.31 8.19 12.44
C ALA A 538 8.05 6.87 12.73
N ARG A 539 7.34 5.85 13.21
CA ARG A 539 7.93 4.55 13.54
C ARG A 539 8.11 3.63 12.33
N TYR A 540 7.18 3.62 11.38
CA TYR A 540 7.13 2.61 10.32
C TYR A 540 7.35 3.14 8.90
N TRP A 541 7.33 4.45 8.67
CA TRP A 541 7.44 5.02 7.32
C TRP A 541 8.77 4.69 6.63
N ILE A 542 9.86 4.57 7.39
CA ILE A 542 11.15 4.14 6.82
C ILE A 542 11.06 2.77 6.12
N TYR A 543 10.24 1.84 6.62
CA TYR A 543 10.04 0.54 5.97
C TYR A 543 9.31 0.69 4.63
N VAL A 544 8.32 1.58 4.55
CA VAL A 544 7.60 1.87 3.29
C VAL A 544 8.58 2.37 2.23
N VAL A 545 9.46 3.30 2.61
CA VAL A 545 10.46 3.86 1.68
C VAL A 545 11.46 2.81 1.22
N VAL A 546 11.98 1.99 2.15
CA VAL A 546 12.96 0.93 1.84
C VAL A 546 12.36 -0.15 0.96
N ILE A 547 11.10 -0.55 1.20
CA ILE A 547 10.38 -1.51 0.34
C ILE A 547 10.17 -0.90 -1.06
N MET A 548 9.77 0.36 -1.15
CA MET A 548 9.58 1.01 -2.46
C MET A 548 10.89 1.12 -3.24
N LEU A 549 12.02 1.43 -2.58
CA LEU A 549 13.33 1.43 -3.21
C LEU A 549 13.70 0.04 -3.77
N PHE A 550 13.38 -1.04 -3.05
CA PHE A 550 13.56 -2.41 -3.53
C PHE A 550 12.64 -2.76 -4.71
N VAL A 551 11.36 -2.40 -4.64
CA VAL A 551 10.37 -2.66 -5.70
C VAL A 551 10.83 -2.03 -7.02
N ILE A 552 11.22 -0.76 -7.01
CA ILE A 552 11.67 -0.03 -8.22
C ILE A 552 12.92 -0.65 -8.84
N GLY A 553 13.82 -1.18 -8.02
CA GLY A 553 15.02 -1.86 -8.49
C GLY A 553 14.75 -3.20 -9.18
N ILE A 554 13.57 -3.81 -8.99
CA ILE A 554 13.23 -5.16 -9.53
C ILE A 554 12.12 -5.10 -10.58
N THR A 555 11.14 -4.21 -10.44
CA THR A 555 9.95 -4.20 -11.30
C THR A 555 10.26 -3.74 -12.72
N GLY A 556 9.85 -4.55 -13.69
CA GLY A 556 9.76 -4.22 -15.11
C GLY A 556 10.38 -5.28 -16.02
N GLU A 557 10.05 -5.21 -17.30
CA GLU A 557 10.31 -6.31 -18.25
C GLU A 557 11.78 -6.44 -18.65
N ARG A 558 12.44 -5.31 -18.96
CA ARG A 558 13.88 -5.24 -19.25
C ARG A 558 14.62 -4.66 -18.07
N MET A 559 15.81 -5.20 -17.77
CA MET A 559 16.69 -4.66 -16.73
C MET A 559 17.51 -3.52 -17.30
N THR A 560 17.50 -2.38 -16.61
CA THR A 560 18.19 -1.17 -17.04
C THR A 560 19.20 -0.74 -15.99
N ILE A 561 20.25 -0.04 -16.42
CA ILE A 561 21.28 0.49 -15.50
C ILE A 561 20.65 1.38 -14.42
N PHE A 562 19.62 2.16 -14.74
CA PHE A 562 18.93 2.97 -13.73
C PHE A 562 18.37 2.11 -12.57
N ARG A 563 17.80 0.95 -12.87
CA ARG A 563 17.28 0.04 -11.84
C ARG A 563 18.40 -0.64 -11.06
N ILE A 564 19.51 -0.99 -11.73
CA ILE A 564 20.69 -1.57 -11.09
C ILE A 564 21.27 -0.60 -10.04
N ILE A 565 21.32 0.70 -10.34
CA ILE A 565 21.80 1.70 -9.38
C ILE A 565 20.84 1.84 -8.19
N TYR A 566 19.51 1.84 -8.39
CA TYR A 566 18.56 1.81 -7.26
C TYR A 566 18.75 0.57 -6.38
N MET A 567 18.99 -0.58 -6.99
CA MET A 567 19.29 -1.81 -6.27
C MET A 567 20.62 -1.71 -5.52
N PHE A 568 21.63 -1.06 -6.08
CA PHE A 568 22.89 -0.79 -5.40
C PHE A 568 22.69 0.09 -4.17
N LEU A 569 21.92 1.17 -4.31
CA LEU A 569 21.58 2.05 -3.18
C LEU A 569 20.81 1.30 -2.09
N PHE A 570 19.89 0.41 -2.46
CA PHE A 570 19.18 -0.47 -1.51
C PHE A 570 20.13 -1.41 -0.77
N LEU A 571 21.00 -2.12 -1.49
CA LEU A 571 21.96 -3.05 -0.87
C LEU A 571 22.98 -2.31 0.00
N ALA A 572 23.47 -1.15 -0.44
CA ALA A 572 24.36 -0.29 0.34
C ALA A 572 23.70 0.16 1.65
N PHE A 573 22.43 0.55 1.60
CA PHE A 573 21.64 0.92 2.78
C PHE A 573 21.54 -0.23 3.80
N ILE A 574 21.22 -1.43 3.31
CA ILE A 574 21.10 -2.62 4.15
C ILE A 574 22.47 -3.07 4.70
N LEU A 575 23.52 -3.04 3.88
CA LEU A 575 24.87 -3.39 4.32
C LEU A 575 25.38 -2.41 5.38
N MET A 576 25.17 -1.10 5.22
CA MET A 576 25.53 -0.13 6.26
C MET A 576 24.77 -0.41 7.57
N PHE A 577 23.49 -0.75 7.49
CA PHE A 577 22.69 -1.16 8.65
C PHE A 577 23.28 -2.39 9.36
N GLN A 578 23.76 -3.37 8.59
CA GLN A 578 24.36 -4.60 9.13
C GLN A 578 25.77 -4.40 9.69
N ILE A 579 26.59 -3.55 9.08
CA ILE A 579 27.98 -3.27 9.51
C ILE A 579 27.97 -2.50 10.83
N SER A 580 27.26 -1.37 10.88
CA SER A 580 27.24 -0.55 12.09
C SER A 580 26.01 0.37 12.15
N TRP A 581 25.23 0.17 13.21
CA TRP A 581 24.08 1.02 13.52
C TRP A 581 24.45 2.49 13.72
N TYR A 582 25.60 2.76 14.36
CA TYR A 582 26.05 4.13 14.62
C TYR A 582 26.30 4.90 13.33
N TRP A 583 27.06 4.30 12.41
CA TRP A 583 27.34 4.90 11.11
C TRP A 583 26.09 5.02 10.27
N TRP A 584 25.23 3.98 10.26
CA TRP A 584 23.96 4.02 9.54
C TRP A 584 23.06 5.18 9.98
N ARG A 585 22.91 5.44 11.29
CA ARG A 585 22.15 6.60 11.80
C ARG A 585 22.76 7.92 11.36
N LYS A 586 24.09 8.05 11.41
CA LYS A 586 24.80 9.29 11.04
C LYS A 586 24.71 9.59 9.54
N THR A 587 24.76 8.58 8.69
CA THR A 587 24.73 8.73 7.23
C THR A 587 23.32 8.70 6.64
N LEU A 588 22.29 8.39 7.44
CA LEU A 588 20.91 8.23 6.98
C LEU A 588 20.37 9.48 6.25
N TYR A 589 20.63 10.68 6.76
CA TYR A 589 20.20 11.92 6.11
C TYR A 589 20.87 12.10 4.74
N MET A 590 22.19 11.91 4.67
CA MET A 590 22.95 12.01 3.42
C MET A 590 22.50 10.96 2.40
N PHE A 591 22.21 9.74 2.85
CA PHE A 591 21.68 8.68 1.99
C PHE A 591 20.37 9.09 1.30
N TRP A 592 19.41 9.66 2.04
CA TRP A 592 18.15 10.10 1.43
C TRP A 592 18.33 11.24 0.42
N ILE A 593 19.24 12.18 0.69
CA ILE A 593 19.56 13.25 -0.26
C ILE A 593 20.15 12.68 -1.56
N VAL A 594 21.07 11.71 -1.47
CA VAL A 594 21.63 11.02 -2.64
C VAL A 594 20.52 10.32 -3.45
N VAL A 595 19.60 9.62 -2.79
CA VAL A 595 18.46 8.95 -3.44
C VAL A 595 17.55 9.96 -4.14
N ILE A 596 17.27 11.12 -3.52
CA ILE A 596 16.44 12.18 -4.09
C ILE A 596 17.11 12.77 -5.34
N ILE A 597 18.40 13.13 -5.27
CA ILE A 597 19.15 13.69 -6.41
C ILE A 597 19.20 12.68 -7.55
N TYR A 598 19.51 11.42 -7.26
CA TYR A 598 19.55 10.35 -8.25
C TYR A 598 18.19 10.16 -8.94
N SER A 599 17.10 10.19 -8.16
CA SER A 599 15.75 10.07 -8.71
C SER A 599 15.37 11.26 -9.60
N MET A 600 15.78 12.48 -9.24
CA MET A 600 15.57 13.66 -10.07
C MET A 600 16.33 13.59 -11.40
N ILE A 601 17.60 13.17 -11.37
CA ILE A 601 18.40 12.99 -12.59
C ILE A 601 17.75 11.97 -13.52
N ASN A 602 17.29 10.83 -13.00
CA ASN A 602 16.60 9.81 -13.78
C ASN A 602 15.32 10.35 -14.44
N LEU A 603 14.51 11.12 -13.70
CA LEU A 603 13.29 11.73 -14.23
C LEU A 603 13.60 12.72 -15.36
N ILE A 604 14.64 13.55 -15.20
CA ILE A 604 15.08 14.50 -16.21
C ILE A 604 15.54 13.74 -17.46
N LEU A 605 16.36 12.71 -17.29
CA LEU A 605 16.96 11.98 -18.41
C LEU A 605 15.91 11.19 -19.20
N ILE A 606 14.97 10.51 -18.52
CA ILE A 606 13.85 9.82 -19.19
C ILE A 606 12.97 10.82 -19.95
N TYR A 607 12.70 11.99 -19.38
CA TYR A 607 11.88 13.01 -20.00
C TYR A 607 12.56 13.62 -21.24
N ILE A 608 13.82 14.03 -21.15
CA ILE A 608 14.55 14.66 -22.26
C ILE A 608 14.73 13.66 -23.42
N TYR A 609 14.88 12.38 -23.12
CA TYR A 609 15.03 11.35 -24.16
C TYR A 609 13.81 11.21 -25.08
N GLN A 610 12.63 11.70 -24.69
CA GLN A 610 11.43 11.65 -25.51
C GLN A 610 11.41 12.70 -26.63
N PHE A 611 12.36 13.64 -26.65
CA PHE A 611 12.47 14.59 -27.74
C PHE A 611 13.03 13.94 -29.01
N ASP A 612 12.47 14.35 -30.15
CA ASP A 612 12.93 13.91 -31.47
C ASP A 612 14.43 14.20 -31.66
N ASN A 613 15.14 13.27 -32.29
CA ASN A 613 16.59 13.33 -32.54
C ASN A 613 17.50 13.35 -31.30
N PHE A 614 16.98 13.26 -30.07
CA PHE A 614 17.83 13.23 -28.87
C PHE A 614 18.70 11.97 -28.77
N SER A 615 18.20 10.82 -29.24
CA SER A 615 18.98 9.58 -29.37
C SER A 615 20.23 9.76 -30.25
N LYS A 616 20.07 10.44 -31.40
CA LYS A 616 21.18 10.76 -32.32
C LYS A 616 22.16 11.77 -31.73
N LEU A 617 21.66 12.72 -30.94
CA LEU A 617 22.50 13.67 -30.21
C LEU A 617 23.43 12.93 -29.22
N ILE A 618 22.90 11.97 -28.46
CA ILE A 618 23.72 11.15 -27.55
C ILE A 618 24.74 10.33 -28.33
N GLU A 619 24.36 9.73 -29.45
CA GLU A 619 25.29 8.95 -30.28
C GLU A 619 26.45 9.80 -30.81
N GLN A 620 26.16 11.02 -31.28
CA GLN A 620 27.16 11.92 -31.84
C GLN A 620 28.09 12.54 -30.79
N TYR A 621 27.57 12.89 -29.60
CA TYR A 621 28.36 13.60 -28.57
C TYR A 621 28.96 12.68 -27.49
N LEU A 622 28.26 11.61 -27.09
CA LEU A 622 28.71 10.68 -26.05
C LEU A 622 29.30 9.37 -26.63
N PHE A 623 29.22 9.15 -27.94
CA PHE A 623 29.66 7.91 -28.61
C PHE A 623 29.00 6.63 -28.06
N ILE A 624 27.73 6.73 -27.63
CA ILE A 624 26.96 5.61 -27.09
C ILE A 624 25.92 5.15 -28.13
N ASN A 625 26.07 3.92 -28.62
CA ASN A 625 25.13 3.29 -29.57
C ASN A 625 23.71 3.20 -29.01
N GLU A 626 22.69 3.25 -29.88
CA GLU A 626 21.27 3.18 -29.50
C GLU A 626 20.92 1.95 -28.64
N SER A 627 21.54 0.80 -28.90
CA SER A 627 21.34 -0.40 -28.08
C SER A 627 21.83 -0.25 -26.63
N LEU A 628 22.96 0.44 -26.44
CA LEU A 628 23.48 0.76 -25.10
C LEU A 628 22.62 1.82 -24.40
N GLN A 629 22.01 2.75 -25.16
CA GLN A 629 21.06 3.72 -24.61
C GLN A 629 19.80 3.01 -24.07
N GLN A 630 19.27 2.03 -24.81
CA GLN A 630 18.15 1.21 -24.36
C GLN A 630 18.51 0.40 -23.09
N ASP A 631 19.72 -0.15 -23.02
CA ASP A 631 20.23 -0.85 -21.83
C ASP A 631 20.45 0.09 -20.62
N LEU A 632 20.76 1.37 -20.84
CA LEU A 632 20.77 2.39 -19.78
C LEU A 632 19.35 2.58 -19.19
N GLY A 633 18.32 2.38 -20.04
CA GLY A 633 16.90 2.57 -19.74
C GLY A 633 16.29 3.76 -20.47
N LEU A 634 16.97 4.25 -21.51
CA LEU A 634 16.50 5.30 -22.40
C LEU A 634 15.89 4.66 -23.63
N GLU A 635 14.57 4.66 -23.68
CA GLU A 635 13.79 4.19 -24.84
C GLU A 635 12.69 5.23 -25.15
N PRO A 636 12.31 5.39 -26.43
CA PRO A 636 11.17 6.21 -26.78
C PRO A 636 9.88 5.49 -26.36
N TYR A 637 9.01 6.18 -25.63
CA TYR A 637 7.76 5.63 -25.13
C TYR A 637 6.56 6.24 -25.84
N HIS A 638 5.50 5.44 -26.00
CA HIS A 638 4.19 5.99 -26.33
C HIS A 638 3.66 6.83 -25.15
N PRO A 639 2.89 7.92 -25.37
CA PRO A 639 2.44 8.81 -24.29
C PRO A 639 1.77 8.12 -23.09
N ALA A 640 1.04 7.02 -23.33
CA ALA A 640 0.39 6.23 -22.28
C ALA A 640 1.40 5.47 -21.39
N ASP A 641 2.40 4.84 -22.01
CA ASP A 641 3.45 4.09 -21.30
C ASP A 641 4.42 5.04 -20.60
N LEU A 642 4.72 6.18 -21.22
CA LEU A 642 5.54 7.25 -20.64
C LEU A 642 4.97 7.70 -19.29
N PHE A 643 3.65 7.84 -19.20
CA PHE A 643 2.98 8.21 -17.95
C PHE A 643 3.27 7.22 -16.82
N VAL A 644 3.08 5.91 -17.06
CA VAL A 644 3.33 4.87 -16.05
C VAL A 644 4.80 4.82 -15.65
N LYS A 645 5.70 4.98 -16.62
CA LYS A 645 7.17 4.93 -16.42
C LYS A 645 7.70 6.13 -15.65
N LEU A 646 7.12 7.32 -15.82
CA LEU A 646 7.46 8.52 -15.04
C LEU A 646 6.72 8.58 -13.70
N LEU A 647 5.51 8.02 -13.59
CA LEU A 647 4.75 8.00 -12.34
C LEU A 647 5.46 7.22 -11.24
N THR A 648 6.07 6.08 -11.57
CA THR A 648 6.68 5.21 -10.55
C THR A 648 7.86 5.88 -9.83
N PRO A 649 8.87 6.47 -10.53
CA PRO A 649 9.96 7.18 -9.86
C PRO A 649 9.54 8.51 -9.24
N THR A 650 8.50 9.19 -9.77
CA THR A 650 7.97 10.42 -9.14
C THR A 650 7.26 10.14 -7.83
N LEU A 651 6.42 9.10 -7.75
CA LEU A 651 5.81 8.67 -6.48
C LEU A 651 6.87 8.30 -5.45
N PHE A 652 7.92 7.61 -5.87
CA PHE A 652 9.06 7.30 -5.00
C PHE A 652 9.79 8.54 -4.49
N LEU A 653 10.06 9.50 -5.38
CA LEU A 653 10.62 10.80 -5.01
C LEU A 653 9.74 11.50 -3.98
N ILE A 654 8.42 11.51 -4.15
CA ILE A 654 7.48 12.11 -3.19
C ILE A 654 7.52 11.39 -1.84
N ILE A 655 7.50 10.05 -1.84
CA ILE A 655 7.53 9.22 -0.61
C ILE A 655 8.85 9.43 0.17
N THR A 656 9.99 9.52 -0.53
CA THR A 656 11.31 9.77 0.06
C THR A 656 11.43 11.19 0.61
N ILE A 657 10.93 12.20 -0.10
CA ILE A 657 10.85 13.58 0.40
C ILE A 657 9.97 13.64 1.66
N LEU A 658 8.81 12.97 1.68
CA LEU A 658 7.95 12.93 2.86
C LEU A 658 8.67 12.35 4.08
N GLN A 659 9.46 11.29 3.89
CA GLN A 659 10.31 10.71 4.93
C GLN A 659 11.31 11.73 5.49
N VAL A 660 12.01 12.47 4.63
CA VAL A 660 13.05 13.43 5.04
C VAL A 660 12.44 14.63 5.79
N HIS A 661 11.35 15.20 5.29
CA HIS A 661 10.77 16.43 5.84
C HIS A 661 9.99 16.21 7.13
N TYR A 662 9.15 15.17 7.19
CA TYR A 662 8.20 14.99 8.30
C TYR A 662 8.67 13.97 9.33
N PHE A 663 9.19 12.84 8.89
CA PHE A 663 9.40 11.68 9.76
C PHE A 663 10.85 11.46 10.18
N HIS A 664 11.84 12.01 9.48
CA HIS A 664 13.26 11.75 9.75
C HIS A 664 13.68 12.18 11.16
N LYS A 665 13.32 13.39 11.59
CA LYS A 665 13.67 13.89 12.93
C LYS A 665 13.00 13.07 14.03
N ASP A 666 11.70 12.81 13.87
CA ASP A 666 10.91 12.03 14.83
C ASP A 666 11.45 10.58 14.93
N PHE A 667 11.80 9.97 13.79
CA PHE A 667 12.44 8.65 13.74
C PHE A 667 13.84 8.64 14.39
N MET A 668 14.66 9.66 14.14
CA MET A 668 15.99 9.78 14.75
C MET A 668 15.92 9.92 16.27
N ALA A 669 14.89 10.60 16.80
CA ALA A 669 14.64 10.70 18.23
C ALA A 669 14.13 9.39 18.84
N LEU A 670 13.21 8.69 18.16
CA LEU A 670 12.66 7.40 18.59
C LEU A 670 13.69 6.27 18.57
N SER A 671 14.63 6.33 17.63
CA SER A 671 15.68 5.33 17.45
C SER A 671 16.89 5.55 18.37
N ASP A 672 16.90 6.62 19.17
CA ASP A 672 17.98 6.87 20.12
C ASP A 672 17.87 5.98 21.36
N PRO A 673 18.91 5.20 21.71
CA PRO A 673 18.89 4.38 22.91
C PRO A 673 18.69 5.20 24.20
N LYS A 674 19.14 6.47 24.25
CA LYS A 674 19.04 7.34 25.44
C LYS A 674 17.64 7.92 25.66
N THR A 675 16.84 8.09 24.61
CA THR A 675 15.45 8.59 24.76
C THR A 675 14.55 7.47 25.30
N ARG A 676 14.86 6.21 24.94
CA ARG A 676 14.08 5.04 25.34
C ARG A 676 14.24 4.69 26.82
N THR A 677 15.41 4.92 27.41
CA THR A 677 15.65 4.77 28.86
C THR A 677 14.76 5.68 29.70
N ASN A 678 14.53 6.92 29.27
CA ASN A 678 13.68 7.87 30.01
C ASN A 678 12.19 7.47 29.97
N SER A 679 11.74 6.87 28.86
CA SER A 679 10.35 6.38 28.73
C SER A 679 10.05 5.09 29.50
N ILE A 680 11.06 4.25 29.74
CA ILE A 680 10.91 2.98 30.50
C ILE A 680 11.10 3.25 32.00
N ALA A 681 12.03 4.14 32.38
CA ALA A 681 12.21 4.55 33.77
C ALA A 681 10.99 5.27 34.35
N ALA A 682 10.23 6.00 33.53
CA ALA A 682 9.00 6.68 33.95
C ALA A 682 7.82 5.75 34.31
N ASN A 683 7.93 4.43 34.05
CA ASN A 683 6.87 3.46 34.38
C ASN A 683 7.08 2.73 35.72
N ASN A 684 8.13 3.05 36.50
CA ASN A 684 8.26 2.61 37.89
C ASN A 684 7.71 3.70 38.82
N PRO A 685 6.68 3.43 39.65
CA PRO A 685 5.95 4.46 40.41
C PRO A 685 6.67 4.95 41.69
N GLU A 686 7.98 4.80 41.80
CA GLU A 686 8.75 5.22 42.99
C GLU A 686 9.95 6.09 42.59
N SER A 687 9.70 7.36 42.29
CA SER A 687 10.67 8.46 42.48
C SER A 687 9.98 9.78 42.15
N GLY A 688 9.47 10.46 43.18
CA GLY A 688 8.93 11.81 43.07
C GLY A 688 10.03 12.85 43.29
N LYS A 689 10.46 13.52 42.21
CA LYS A 689 10.94 14.92 42.19
C LYS A 689 10.62 15.51 40.81
N PRO A 690 9.89 16.64 40.71
CA PRO A 690 9.60 17.24 39.42
C PRO A 690 10.81 18.06 38.95
N SER A 691 11.50 17.57 37.93
CA SER A 691 12.43 18.39 37.16
C SER A 691 11.62 19.16 36.10
N GLN A 692 11.49 20.47 36.32
CA GLN A 692 11.24 21.43 35.25
C GLN A 692 12.46 21.40 34.32
N ASP A 693 12.30 20.87 33.10
CA ASP A 693 13.07 21.31 31.94
C ASP A 693 12.41 20.83 30.63
N GLY A 694 11.92 21.82 29.87
CA GLY A 694 11.95 21.83 28.41
C GLY A 694 10.88 21.09 27.60
N ALA A 695 9.85 21.82 27.15
CA ALA A 695 9.44 21.86 25.74
C ALA A 695 8.36 22.94 25.49
N SER A 696 8.77 24.17 25.19
CA SER A 696 7.90 25.13 24.50
C SER A 696 8.70 25.91 23.45
N THR A 697 8.45 25.61 22.19
CA THR A 697 8.88 26.43 21.07
C THR A 697 7.95 27.64 20.95
N MET A 698 8.51 28.82 21.22
CA MET A 698 8.28 30.10 20.52
C MET A 698 6.86 30.69 20.54
N ARG A 699 6.63 31.65 21.46
CA ARG A 699 5.87 32.88 21.22
C ARG A 699 6.48 34.00 22.07
N ASP A 700 7.27 34.87 21.45
CA ASP A 700 7.65 36.17 22.01
C ASP A 700 6.84 37.25 21.26
N ASP A 701 6.17 38.11 22.03
CA ASP A 701 6.00 39.55 21.81
C ASP A 701 5.09 40.14 22.91
N LEU A 702 5.68 40.59 24.03
CA LEU A 702 5.34 41.83 24.77
C LEU A 702 6.26 41.97 26.01
N PRO A 703 6.81 43.17 26.33
CA PRO A 703 7.65 43.36 27.51
C PRO A 703 6.81 43.68 28.77
N PRO A 704 7.15 43.15 29.96
CA PRO A 704 6.63 43.64 31.22
C PRO A 704 7.56 44.68 31.86
N LEU A 705 6.93 45.67 32.51
CA LEU A 705 7.54 46.69 33.37
C LEU A 705 8.13 46.08 34.66
N PRO A 706 9.09 46.76 35.33
CA PRO A 706 9.88 46.18 36.40
C PRO A 706 9.23 46.36 37.77
N SER A 707 9.53 45.42 38.69
CA SER A 707 9.50 45.68 40.12
C SER A 707 10.71 45.01 40.78
N GLU A 708 11.52 45.87 41.37
CA GLU A 708 12.48 45.72 42.48
C GLU A 708 12.14 44.53 43.43
N ASP A 709 13.07 43.79 44.02
CA ASP A 709 14.19 44.28 44.81
C ASP A 709 15.32 43.25 45.04
N THR A 710 16.53 43.80 45.18
CA THR A 710 17.73 43.42 45.97
C THR A 710 17.59 42.29 47.03
N ASN A 711 18.59 41.47 47.41
CA ASN A 711 20.05 41.54 47.37
C ASN A 711 20.67 40.13 47.65
N PRO A 712 21.97 39.90 47.33
CA PRO A 712 22.66 38.61 47.45
C PRO A 712 23.66 38.55 48.62
N ARG A 713 24.03 37.35 49.11
CA ARG A 713 25.44 37.03 49.46
C ARG A 713 25.72 35.59 49.91
N SER A 714 26.79 35.06 49.30
CA SER A 714 27.98 34.43 49.90
C SER A 714 27.97 32.98 50.46
N THR A 715 28.72 32.16 49.72
CA THR A 715 29.90 31.35 50.13
C THR A 715 29.76 30.15 51.08
N ALA A 716 30.05 28.99 50.47
CA ALA A 716 31.23 28.15 50.73
C ALA A 716 31.17 26.98 51.74
N THR A 717 31.91 25.95 51.32
CA THR A 717 32.75 25.00 52.08
C THR A 717 32.12 23.70 52.60
N GLU A 718 32.51 22.63 51.89
CA GLU A 718 33.12 21.38 52.37
C GLU A 718 32.34 20.29 53.14
N PRO A 719 32.77 19.02 52.94
CA PRO A 719 32.05 17.81 53.32
C PRO A 719 32.63 17.19 54.61
N ASP A 720 31.92 16.26 55.24
CA ASP A 720 32.62 15.24 56.03
C ASP A 720 31.86 13.92 56.23
N GLN A 721 32.70 12.91 56.47
CA GLN A 721 32.52 11.47 56.48
C GLN A 721 31.90 10.91 57.78
N SER A 722 31.39 9.68 57.70
CA SER A 722 31.56 8.50 58.62
C SER A 722 30.29 7.62 58.60
N LEU A 723 30.33 6.36 58.14
CA LEU A 723 30.79 5.13 58.83
C LEU A 723 30.03 4.86 60.14
N ASP A 724 29.12 3.88 60.18
CA ASP A 724 29.44 2.50 60.59
C ASP A 724 28.20 1.58 60.83
N VAL A 725 28.37 0.31 60.42
CA VAL A 725 28.11 -0.96 61.16
C VAL A 725 26.67 -1.49 61.42
N SER A 726 26.44 -2.66 60.79
CA SER A 726 25.88 -3.95 61.30
C SER A 726 24.55 -4.00 62.07
N SER A 727 23.62 -4.83 61.59
CA SER A 727 23.37 -6.18 62.17
C SER A 727 22.11 -6.86 61.61
N ASN A 728 22.23 -8.16 61.35
CA ASN A 728 21.13 -9.10 61.11
C ASN A 728 20.30 -9.29 62.40
N VAL A 729 19.02 -9.68 62.28
CA VAL A 729 18.43 -10.90 62.90
C VAL A 729 16.90 -10.97 62.66
N THR A 730 16.48 -12.23 62.56
CA THR A 730 15.21 -12.90 62.23
C THR A 730 13.94 -12.56 63.02
N GLY A 731 12.76 -12.89 62.45
CA GLY A 731 11.56 -13.29 63.22
C GLY A 731 10.20 -13.01 62.55
N GLN A 732 9.51 -14.05 62.07
CA GLN A 732 8.05 -14.06 61.81
C GLN A 732 7.23 -14.18 63.14
N PRO A 733 5.91 -14.41 63.15
CA PRO A 733 4.76 -13.52 62.88
C PRO A 733 3.71 -13.54 64.03
N LYS A 734 2.63 -12.74 63.93
CA LYS A 734 1.28 -12.77 64.59
C LYS A 734 0.86 -11.34 64.98
N LEU A 735 -0.39 -10.90 65.08
CA LEU A 735 -1.75 -11.33 64.74
C LEU A 735 -2.62 -10.11 65.16
N HIS A 736 -3.80 -9.94 64.54
CA HIS A 736 -4.96 -9.19 65.03
C HIS A 736 -4.97 -7.66 64.95
N ARG A 737 -5.92 -7.14 64.14
CA ARG A 737 -7.08 -6.44 64.71
C ARG A 737 -8.29 -6.53 63.77
N GLN A 738 -9.40 -7.00 64.32
CA GLN A 738 -10.71 -7.10 63.67
C GLN A 738 -11.58 -5.86 63.93
N PHE A 739 -12.51 -5.66 63.00
CA PHE A 739 -13.85 -5.06 63.10
C PHE A 739 -14.03 -3.56 63.37
N SER A 740 -14.68 -2.88 62.40
CA SER A 740 -16.05 -2.37 62.64
C SER A 740 -16.85 -2.31 61.34
N MET A 741 -18.10 -2.73 61.44
CA MET A 741 -19.12 -2.75 60.38
C MET A 741 -19.95 -1.48 60.52
N SER A 742 -20.24 -0.78 59.41
CA SER A 742 -21.37 0.15 59.36
C SER A 742 -21.89 0.34 57.94
N ARG A 743 -23.09 -0.23 57.75
CA ARG A 743 -24.24 0.27 56.99
C ARG A 743 -24.01 0.74 55.55
N THR A 744 -24.36 -0.19 54.67
CA THR A 744 -24.93 0.04 53.34
C THR A 744 -26.07 1.07 53.39
N ASN A 745 -25.90 2.18 52.69
CA ASN A 745 -27.03 2.93 52.14
C ASN A 745 -27.01 2.79 50.62
N ILE A 746 -28.03 2.10 50.14
CA ILE A 746 -28.40 1.92 48.75
C ILE A 746 -28.69 3.30 48.16
N ARG A 747 -27.85 3.74 47.22
CA ARG A 747 -28.24 4.74 46.22
C ARG A 747 -28.32 4.02 44.88
N SER A 748 -29.53 3.90 44.36
CA SER A 748 -29.85 3.38 43.04
C SER A 748 -28.99 4.04 41.96
N PRO A 749 -28.43 3.31 40.98
CA PRO A 749 -27.78 3.92 39.85
C PRO A 749 -28.87 4.55 38.97
N VAL A 750 -28.80 5.87 38.83
CA VAL A 750 -29.42 6.56 37.70
C VAL A 750 -28.78 5.99 36.45
N THR A 751 -29.63 5.60 35.50
CA THR A 751 -29.32 5.02 34.19
C THR A 751 -28.13 5.70 33.50
N GLU A 752 -26.93 5.16 33.66
CA GLU A 752 -25.82 5.43 32.76
C GLU A 752 -25.95 4.55 31.51
N ARG A 753 -25.77 5.16 30.35
CA ARG A 753 -25.76 4.51 29.03
C ARG A 753 -24.75 3.35 29.02
N PRO A 754 -25.07 2.18 28.40
CA PRO A 754 -24.24 0.97 28.45
C PRO A 754 -22.88 1.08 27.72
N SER A 755 -22.58 2.19 27.05
CA SER A 755 -21.36 2.34 26.24
C SER A 755 -20.10 2.71 27.04
N THR A 756 -20.21 3.25 28.26
CA THR A 756 -19.05 3.70 29.05
C THR A 756 -18.45 2.57 29.92
N ALA A 757 -19.29 1.70 30.49
CA ALA A 757 -18.84 0.55 31.29
C ALA A 757 -18.06 -0.47 30.44
N LEU A 758 -18.53 -0.75 29.23
CA LEU A 758 -17.89 -1.68 28.30
C LEU A 758 -16.53 -1.15 27.82
N TRP A 759 -16.41 0.16 27.59
CA TRP A 759 -15.13 0.81 27.24
C TRP A 759 -14.11 0.75 28.38
N SER A 760 -14.56 0.87 29.64
CA SER A 760 -13.67 0.78 30.80
C SER A 760 -13.12 -0.65 31.02
N LEU A 761 -13.96 -1.67 30.77
CA LEU A 761 -13.56 -3.07 30.75
C LEU A 761 -12.63 -3.37 29.59
N PHE A 762 -12.96 -2.89 28.38
CA PHE A 762 -12.14 -3.06 27.18
C PHE A 762 -10.76 -2.39 27.33
N LYS A 763 -10.69 -1.24 28.00
CA LYS A 763 -9.44 -0.55 28.30
C LYS A 763 -8.58 -1.30 29.32
N ARG A 764 -9.21 -1.91 30.35
CA ARG A 764 -8.51 -2.76 31.33
C ARG A 764 -8.00 -4.06 30.69
N THR A 765 -8.83 -4.74 29.89
CA THR A 765 -8.42 -5.96 29.19
C THR A 765 -7.37 -5.67 28.12
N TYR A 766 -7.48 -4.56 27.38
CA TYR A 766 -6.46 -4.12 26.42
C TYR A 766 -5.12 -3.84 27.09
N ASN A 767 -5.10 -3.12 28.22
CA ASN A 767 -3.85 -2.83 28.94
C ASN A 767 -3.22 -4.09 29.54
N ALA A 768 -4.03 -5.00 30.11
CA ALA A 768 -3.54 -6.30 30.59
C ALA A 768 -2.97 -7.14 29.44
N SER A 769 -3.70 -7.23 28.31
CA SER A 769 -3.23 -7.95 27.12
C SER A 769 -1.96 -7.34 26.54
N LYS A 770 -1.79 -6.01 26.61
CA LYS A 770 -0.60 -5.31 26.14
C LYS A 770 0.62 -5.70 26.99
N HIS A 771 0.47 -5.79 28.30
CA HIS A 771 1.55 -6.20 29.20
C HIS A 771 1.96 -7.66 28.95
N THR A 772 1.00 -8.58 28.88
CA THR A 772 1.26 -10.00 28.56
C THR A 772 1.88 -10.15 27.17
N ALA A 773 1.40 -9.40 26.18
CA ALA A 773 1.97 -9.41 24.83
C ALA A 773 3.42 -8.90 24.82
N GLN A 774 3.74 -7.85 25.58
CA GLN A 774 5.12 -7.34 25.69
C GLN A 774 6.05 -8.39 26.30
N GLU A 775 5.62 -9.07 27.35
CA GLU A 775 6.42 -10.15 27.97
C GLU A 775 6.65 -11.31 26.99
N ILE A 776 5.60 -11.76 26.29
CA ILE A 776 5.73 -12.79 25.26
C ILE A 776 6.70 -12.35 24.15
N ILE A 777 6.57 -11.10 23.68
CA ILE A 777 7.45 -10.52 22.66
C ILE A 777 8.91 -10.52 23.14
N ASP A 778 9.18 -10.12 24.39
CA ASP A 778 10.54 -10.11 24.95
C ASP A 778 11.15 -11.52 25.04
N ARG A 779 10.35 -12.52 25.45
CA ARG A 779 10.78 -13.92 25.47
C ARG A 779 11.05 -14.46 24.06
N ILE A 780 10.21 -14.12 23.07
CA ILE A 780 10.44 -14.47 21.66
C ILE A 780 11.74 -13.85 21.16
N PHE A 781 11.99 -12.56 21.43
CA PHE A 781 13.22 -11.90 21.00
C PHE A 781 14.48 -12.47 21.69
N MET A 782 14.35 -13.01 22.91
CA MET A 782 15.45 -13.71 23.59
C MET A 782 15.71 -15.08 22.97
N TYR A 783 14.66 -15.85 22.65
CA TYR A 783 14.78 -17.09 21.88
C TYR A 783 15.47 -16.83 20.53
N LEU A 784 15.07 -15.75 19.85
CA LEU A 784 15.67 -15.33 18.59
C LEU A 784 17.15 -14.91 18.76
N ASP A 785 17.56 -14.15 19.78
CA ASP A 785 19.00 -13.81 19.97
C ASP A 785 19.89 -15.07 20.10
N LEU A 786 19.33 -16.16 20.65
CA LEU A 786 20.04 -17.41 20.87
C LEU A 786 20.03 -18.34 19.64
N HIS A 787 18.90 -18.44 18.93
CA HIS A 787 18.73 -19.40 17.83
C HIS A 787 18.95 -18.82 16.42
N LEU A 788 18.84 -17.50 16.24
CA LEU A 788 18.78 -16.89 14.92
C LEU A 788 20.06 -17.09 14.10
N ILE A 789 21.24 -17.14 14.72
CA ILE A 789 22.49 -17.43 13.99
C ILE A 789 22.49 -18.83 13.36
N LYS A 790 21.82 -19.80 13.98
CA LYS A 790 21.67 -21.15 13.43
C LYS A 790 20.70 -21.12 12.23
N ILE A 791 19.61 -20.37 12.34
CA ILE A 791 18.64 -20.16 11.25
C ILE A 791 19.33 -19.50 10.04
N VAL A 792 20.21 -18.52 10.26
CA VAL A 792 21.00 -17.89 9.19
C VAL A 792 21.86 -18.92 8.45
N PHE A 793 22.61 -19.75 9.17
CA PHE A 793 23.45 -20.77 8.53
C PHE A 793 22.65 -21.87 7.81
N ILE A 794 21.50 -22.27 8.36
CA ILE A 794 20.57 -23.20 7.68
C ILE A 794 20.03 -22.57 6.39
N SER A 795 19.64 -21.29 6.43
CA SER A 795 19.12 -20.57 5.27
C SER A 795 20.18 -20.43 4.16
N LEU A 796 21.43 -20.16 4.55
CA LEU A 796 22.57 -20.14 3.64
C LEU A 796 22.83 -21.51 3.00
N MET A 797 22.84 -22.58 3.80
CA MET A 797 22.99 -23.95 3.28
C MET A 797 21.89 -24.28 2.27
N LEU A 798 20.64 -23.93 2.58
CA LEU A 798 19.50 -24.14 1.68
C LEU A 798 19.68 -23.40 0.35
N LEU A 799 20.20 -22.16 0.37
CA LEU A 799 20.49 -21.42 -0.85
C LEU A 799 21.53 -22.15 -1.72
N CYS A 800 22.65 -22.56 -1.13
CA CYS A 800 23.74 -23.24 -1.85
C CYS A 800 23.27 -24.55 -2.49
N VAL A 801 22.43 -25.29 -1.77
CA VAL A 801 21.99 -26.60 -2.21
C VAL A 801 20.84 -26.56 -3.22
N MET A 802 19.93 -25.58 -3.10
CA MET A 802 18.82 -25.43 -4.04
C MET A 802 19.25 -24.86 -5.40
N ASN A 803 20.32 -24.06 -5.41
CA ASN A 803 20.91 -23.47 -6.61
C ASN A 803 22.41 -23.77 -6.61
N VAL A 804 22.78 -24.98 -7.04
CA VAL A 804 24.19 -25.40 -7.10
C VAL A 804 24.94 -24.55 -8.11
N CYS A 805 25.98 -23.85 -7.66
CA CYS A 805 26.89 -23.11 -8.54
C CYS A 805 28.26 -22.87 -7.89
N ALA A 806 29.26 -22.56 -8.72
CA ALA A 806 30.63 -22.32 -8.27
C ALA A 806 30.76 -21.09 -7.35
N MET A 807 29.97 -20.03 -7.58
CA MET A 807 29.97 -18.83 -6.72
C MET A 807 29.62 -19.12 -5.25
N HIS A 808 28.94 -20.24 -4.95
CA HIS A 808 28.57 -20.59 -3.57
C HIS A 808 29.62 -21.42 -2.84
N VAL A 809 30.66 -21.89 -3.53
CA VAL A 809 31.77 -22.64 -2.93
C VAL A 809 32.45 -21.88 -1.77
N PRO A 810 32.81 -20.59 -1.91
CA PRO A 810 33.42 -19.83 -0.81
C PRO A 810 32.49 -19.74 0.41
N ILE A 811 31.17 -19.62 0.18
CA ILE A 811 30.17 -19.58 1.25
C ILE A 811 30.18 -20.90 2.03
N MET A 812 30.22 -22.04 1.33
CA MET A 812 30.27 -23.37 1.94
C MET A 812 31.56 -23.58 2.74
N LEU A 813 32.70 -23.15 2.20
CA LEU A 813 34.00 -23.21 2.89
C LEU A 813 34.03 -22.37 4.16
N MET A 814 33.25 -21.28 4.23
CA MET A 814 33.17 -20.44 5.42
C MET A 814 32.16 -20.94 6.46
N ILE A 815 30.99 -21.43 6.05
CA ILE A 815 29.92 -21.83 6.98
C ILE A 815 30.32 -23.06 7.79
N ALA A 816 30.91 -24.09 7.17
CA ALA A 816 31.21 -25.33 7.87
C ALA A 816 32.18 -25.11 9.05
N PRO A 817 33.33 -24.42 8.89
CA PRO A 817 34.20 -24.06 10.03
C PRO A 817 33.58 -23.04 10.98
N ALA A 818 32.74 -22.12 10.50
CA ALA A 818 32.13 -21.09 11.36
C ALA A 818 31.33 -21.67 12.53
N LEU A 819 30.76 -22.88 12.38
CA LEU A 819 30.00 -23.54 13.45
C LEU A 819 30.83 -23.86 14.70
N TRP A 820 32.14 -24.06 14.54
CA TRP A 820 33.09 -24.34 15.63
C TRP A 820 33.34 -23.12 16.51
N VAL A 821 33.29 -21.93 15.92
CA VAL A 821 33.78 -20.72 16.53
C VAL A 821 32.76 -20.13 17.53
N ASN A 822 33.22 -19.22 18.39
CA ASN A 822 32.40 -18.46 19.33
C ASN A 822 31.47 -17.47 18.62
N ALA A 823 30.36 -17.11 19.26
CA ALA A 823 29.30 -16.27 18.69
C ALA A 823 29.79 -14.91 18.15
N SER A 824 30.80 -14.29 18.77
CA SER A 824 31.36 -13.01 18.31
C SER A 824 32.06 -13.15 16.96
N LYS A 825 32.87 -14.20 16.79
CA LYS A 825 33.56 -14.49 15.52
C LYS A 825 32.57 -15.00 14.45
N GLN A 826 31.53 -15.75 14.87
CA GLN A 826 30.43 -16.13 13.96
C GLN A 826 29.70 -14.90 13.40
N ARG A 827 29.52 -13.84 14.20
CA ARG A 827 28.91 -12.58 13.72
C ARG A 827 29.74 -11.92 12.63
N VAL A 828 31.07 -11.89 12.77
CA VAL A 828 31.98 -11.36 11.73
C VAL A 828 31.89 -12.19 10.46
N CYS A 829 31.84 -13.52 10.58
CA CYS A 829 31.64 -14.43 9.45
C CYS A 829 30.32 -14.15 8.72
N VAL A 830 29.20 -14.00 9.45
CA VAL A 830 27.89 -13.65 8.86
C VAL A 830 27.95 -12.31 8.13
N LEU A 831 28.66 -11.31 8.66
CA LEU A 831 28.82 -10.02 8.00
C LEU A 831 29.56 -10.15 6.66
N PHE A 832 30.66 -10.90 6.63
CA PHE A 832 31.42 -11.15 5.41
C PHE A 832 30.60 -11.92 4.37
N ILE A 833 29.87 -12.96 4.79
CA ILE A 833 28.99 -13.71 3.89
C ILE A 833 27.87 -12.81 3.36
N SER A 834 27.29 -11.94 4.19
CA SER A 834 26.26 -11.00 3.73
C SER A 834 26.78 -9.99 2.70
N THR A 835 28.01 -9.51 2.87
CA THR A 835 28.68 -8.67 1.85
C THR A 835 28.89 -9.43 0.54
N LEU A 836 29.36 -10.69 0.59
CA LEU A 836 29.51 -11.53 -0.60
C LEU A 836 28.17 -11.77 -1.32
N ILE A 837 27.12 -12.08 -0.56
CA ILE A 837 25.77 -12.29 -1.09
C ILE A 837 25.24 -11.04 -1.79
N SER A 838 25.50 -9.85 -1.23
CA SER A 838 25.09 -8.59 -1.84
C SER A 838 25.85 -8.32 -3.15
N VAL A 839 27.14 -8.67 -3.21
CA VAL A 839 27.94 -8.62 -4.45
C VAL A 839 27.40 -9.60 -5.49
N TYR A 840 27.07 -10.84 -5.10
CA TYR A 840 26.48 -11.83 -6.01
C TYR A 840 25.10 -11.41 -6.51
N PHE A 841 24.28 -10.82 -5.65
CA PHE A 841 22.99 -10.26 -6.05
C PHE A 841 23.18 -9.19 -7.14
N MET A 842 24.11 -8.26 -6.91
CA MET A 842 24.45 -7.21 -7.87
C MET A 842 24.96 -7.80 -9.20
N ALA A 843 25.90 -8.74 -9.14
CA ALA A 843 26.44 -9.38 -10.34
C ALA A 843 25.35 -10.08 -11.16
N LYS A 844 24.39 -10.75 -10.50
CA LYS A 844 23.26 -11.39 -11.18
C LYS A 844 22.31 -10.40 -11.83
N MET A 845 22.13 -9.21 -11.23
CA MET A 845 21.36 -8.11 -11.82
C MET A 845 22.07 -7.54 -13.05
N VAL A 846 23.38 -7.28 -12.96
CA VAL A 846 24.19 -6.76 -14.07
C VAL A 846 24.24 -7.74 -15.24
N TYR A 847 24.30 -9.05 -14.98
CA TYR A 847 24.27 -10.07 -16.02
C TYR A 847 22.98 -10.03 -16.88
N GLN A 848 21.89 -9.41 -16.41
CA GLN A 848 20.64 -9.33 -17.17
C GLN A 848 20.67 -8.28 -18.30
N ILE A 849 21.61 -7.33 -18.30
CA ILE A 849 21.74 -6.28 -19.33
C ILE A 849 21.83 -6.90 -20.73
N GLY A 850 21.12 -6.33 -21.72
CA GLY A 850 21.01 -6.86 -23.08
C GLY A 850 22.35 -6.99 -23.81
N TYR A 851 23.28 -6.07 -23.53
CA TYR A 851 24.66 -6.09 -24.04
C TYR A 851 25.39 -7.41 -23.80
N ILE A 852 25.18 -8.05 -22.64
CA ILE A 852 25.81 -9.33 -22.31
C ILE A 852 25.00 -10.45 -22.94
N LYS A 853 25.48 -11.00 -24.07
CA LYS A 853 24.84 -12.11 -24.78
C LYS A 853 25.20 -13.43 -24.10
N HIS A 854 24.21 -14.26 -23.81
CA HIS A 854 24.46 -15.57 -23.18
C HIS A 854 25.34 -16.50 -24.03
N ARG A 855 25.23 -16.38 -25.37
CA ARG A 855 26.01 -17.14 -26.35
C ARG A 855 27.51 -16.87 -26.32
N SER A 856 27.98 -15.71 -25.82
CA SER A 856 29.42 -15.43 -25.77
C SER A 856 30.17 -16.28 -24.74
N PHE A 857 29.46 -17.02 -23.89
CA PHE A 857 30.01 -17.91 -22.87
C PHE A 857 29.80 -19.40 -23.21
N GLU A 858 29.28 -19.70 -24.41
CA GLU A 858 29.14 -21.06 -24.91
C GLU A 858 30.52 -21.62 -25.29
N VAL A 859 30.83 -22.81 -24.77
CA VAL A 859 32.02 -23.59 -25.08
C VAL A 859 31.55 -24.84 -25.81
N ASN A 860 32.07 -25.02 -27.02
CA ASN A 860 31.80 -26.21 -27.83
C ASN A 860 32.91 -27.22 -27.59
N CYS A 861 32.61 -28.27 -26.84
CA CYS A 861 33.55 -29.37 -26.65
C CYS A 861 33.38 -30.39 -27.79
N SER A 862 34.32 -30.41 -28.72
CA SER A 862 34.41 -31.48 -29.73
C SER A 862 35.21 -32.65 -29.16
N ILE A 863 34.61 -33.84 -29.15
CA ILE A 863 35.28 -35.07 -28.71
C ILE A 863 36.32 -35.46 -29.77
N SER A 864 37.57 -35.05 -29.59
CA SER A 864 38.70 -35.57 -30.37
C SER A 864 39.39 -36.68 -29.58
N THR A 865 38.79 -37.86 -29.55
CA THR A 865 39.52 -39.05 -29.12
C THR A 865 40.64 -39.31 -30.11
N LEU A 866 41.90 -39.24 -29.65
CA LEU A 866 43.12 -39.48 -30.44
C LEU A 866 43.27 -40.94 -30.94
N PHE A 867 42.19 -41.74 -30.90
CA PHE A 867 42.19 -43.16 -31.25
C PHE A 867 40.86 -43.66 -31.84
N ASP A 868 40.11 -42.84 -32.57
CA ASP A 868 39.12 -43.37 -33.51
C ASP A 868 38.87 -42.41 -34.68
N ILE A 869 39.61 -42.60 -35.77
CA ILE A 869 39.33 -41.97 -37.07
C ILE A 869 38.19 -42.78 -37.70
N LYS A 870 36.98 -42.69 -37.13
CA LYS A 870 35.74 -43.11 -37.78
C LYS A 870 34.64 -42.12 -37.47
N PHE A 871 34.50 -41.17 -38.40
CA PHE A 871 33.27 -40.53 -38.85
C PHE A 871 32.06 -40.69 -37.91
N SER A 872 31.88 -39.74 -36.99
CA SER A 872 30.55 -39.45 -36.46
C SER A 872 30.28 -37.95 -36.56
N ASN A 873 29.21 -37.61 -37.27
CA ASN A 873 28.53 -36.32 -37.20
C ASN A 873 27.84 -36.21 -35.83
N THR A 874 28.60 -36.18 -34.74
CA THR A 874 28.07 -35.96 -33.40
C THR A 874 27.98 -34.46 -33.17
N THR A 875 26.79 -33.98 -32.82
CA THR A 875 26.61 -32.59 -32.40
C THR A 875 27.56 -32.28 -31.25
N PRO A 876 28.34 -31.18 -31.30
CA PRO A 876 29.22 -30.81 -30.20
C PRO A 876 28.37 -30.61 -28.94
N SER A 877 28.81 -31.17 -27.81
CA SER A 877 28.19 -30.87 -26.52
C SER A 877 28.49 -29.40 -26.20
N VAL A 878 27.43 -28.60 -26.13
CA VAL A 878 27.53 -27.16 -25.84
C VAL A 878 27.34 -26.97 -24.35
N PHE A 879 28.38 -26.51 -23.68
CA PHE A 879 28.32 -26.13 -22.27
C PHE A 879 28.45 -24.62 -22.13
N ASN A 880 27.98 -24.05 -21.02
CA ASN A 880 28.07 -22.62 -20.79
C ASN A 880 28.81 -22.30 -19.50
N ASN A 881 29.91 -21.54 -19.62
CA ASN A 881 30.72 -21.11 -18.48
C ASN A 881 29.94 -20.23 -17.49
N ALA A 882 28.99 -19.42 -18.00
CA ALA A 882 28.17 -18.55 -17.17
C ALA A 882 27.19 -19.36 -16.30
N GLU A 883 26.60 -20.43 -16.82
CA GLU A 883 25.68 -21.28 -16.06
C GLU A 883 26.40 -22.03 -14.93
N TRP A 884 27.61 -22.55 -15.20
CA TRP A 884 28.46 -23.17 -14.17
C TRP A 884 28.79 -22.20 -13.02
N LEU A 885 29.12 -20.96 -13.37
CA LEU A 885 29.37 -19.92 -12.37
C LEU A 885 28.10 -19.58 -11.57
N GLY A 886 26.93 -19.69 -12.19
CA GLY A 886 25.60 -19.50 -11.59
C GLY A 886 24.80 -18.33 -12.17
N PHE A 887 25.16 -17.86 -13.37
CA PHE A 887 24.49 -16.80 -14.10
C PHE A 887 23.55 -17.37 -15.16
N THR A 888 22.28 -17.01 -15.07
CA THR A 888 21.24 -17.38 -16.03
C THR A 888 20.46 -16.12 -16.42
N LYS A 889 20.08 -16.01 -17.69
CA LYS A 889 19.23 -14.92 -18.17
C LYS A 889 17.77 -15.17 -17.79
N ALA A 890 17.05 -14.12 -17.42
CA ALA A 890 15.62 -14.19 -17.14
C ALA A 890 14.83 -14.41 -18.44
N THR A 891 13.87 -15.33 -18.40
CA THR A 891 12.93 -15.62 -19.50
C THR A 891 11.49 -15.41 -19.02
N LYS A 892 10.50 -15.46 -19.93
CA LYS A 892 9.08 -15.34 -19.55
C LYS A 892 8.66 -16.41 -18.53
N ASP A 893 9.21 -17.63 -18.65
CA ASP A 893 8.91 -18.75 -17.74
C ASP A 893 9.66 -18.68 -16.40
N LYS A 894 10.84 -18.04 -16.40
CA LYS A 894 11.68 -17.82 -15.21
C LYS A 894 11.97 -16.32 -15.08
N PRO A 895 11.01 -15.52 -14.55
CA PRO A 895 11.22 -14.09 -14.39
C PRO A 895 12.33 -13.81 -13.37
N LEU A 896 12.89 -12.60 -13.41
CA LEU A 896 14.02 -12.21 -12.54
C LEU A 896 13.77 -12.52 -11.06
N VAL A 897 12.56 -12.25 -10.56
CA VAL A 897 12.19 -12.50 -9.17
C VAL A 897 12.37 -13.97 -8.80
N VAL A 898 12.09 -14.90 -9.71
CA VAL A 898 12.29 -16.34 -9.50
C VAL A 898 13.76 -16.70 -9.49
N VAL A 899 14.58 -16.08 -10.35
CA VAL A 899 16.05 -16.27 -10.37
C VAL A 899 16.68 -15.76 -9.06
N LEU A 900 16.16 -14.67 -8.50
CA LEU A 900 16.69 -14.03 -7.29
C LEU A 900 15.99 -14.43 -5.99
N LYS A 901 14.93 -15.26 -6.04
CA LYS A 901 14.06 -15.57 -4.89
C LYS A 901 14.83 -16.01 -3.64
N GLY A 902 15.84 -16.86 -3.81
CA GLY A 902 16.66 -17.36 -2.71
C GLY A 902 17.51 -16.27 -2.07
N TYR A 903 18.05 -15.36 -2.87
CA TYR A 903 18.85 -14.24 -2.38
C TYR A 903 17.98 -13.17 -1.68
N ILE A 904 16.79 -12.89 -2.22
CA ILE A 904 15.82 -11.96 -1.60
C ILE A 904 15.42 -12.49 -0.20
N GLY A 905 15.09 -13.79 -0.10
CA GLY A 905 14.79 -14.43 1.18
C GLY A 905 15.96 -14.34 2.16
N LEU A 906 17.18 -14.54 1.68
CA LEU A 906 18.38 -14.46 2.52
C LEU A 906 18.67 -13.03 3.01
N LEU A 907 18.49 -12.02 2.17
CA LEU A 907 18.61 -10.60 2.57
C LEU A 907 17.61 -10.26 3.68
N ALA A 908 16.37 -10.72 3.57
CA ALA A 908 15.36 -10.54 4.63
C ALA A 908 15.79 -11.20 5.96
N VAL A 909 16.35 -12.41 5.90
CA VAL A 909 16.88 -13.12 7.07
C VAL A 909 18.06 -12.36 7.70
N PHE A 910 18.98 -11.82 6.91
CA PHE A 910 20.10 -11.02 7.43
C PHE A 910 19.64 -9.70 8.06
N ILE A 911 18.68 -9.00 7.45
CA ILE A 911 18.08 -7.77 8.01
C ILE A 911 17.44 -8.09 9.36
N PHE A 912 16.66 -9.17 9.44
CA PHE A 912 16.02 -9.60 10.67
C PHE A 912 17.05 -9.98 11.75
N TYR A 913 18.13 -10.66 11.37
CA TYR A 913 19.25 -10.97 12.26
C TYR A 913 19.93 -9.72 12.84
N ALA A 914 20.23 -8.73 11.99
CA ALA A 914 20.81 -7.46 12.42
C ALA A 914 19.85 -6.70 13.35
N LEU A 915 18.55 -6.66 13.02
CA LEU A 915 17.51 -6.00 13.82
C LEU A 915 17.37 -6.61 15.23
N VAL A 916 17.28 -7.95 15.33
CA VAL A 916 17.18 -8.64 16.62
C VAL A 916 18.45 -8.40 17.44
N THR A 917 19.62 -8.58 16.83
CA THR A 917 20.91 -8.40 17.50
C THR A 917 21.08 -6.97 18.01
N TYR A 918 20.69 -5.98 17.19
CA TYR A 918 20.77 -4.57 17.55
C TYR A 918 19.80 -4.22 18.68
N ARG A 919 18.53 -4.64 18.58
CA ARG A 919 17.53 -4.44 19.64
C ARG A 919 18.05 -4.96 20.98
N GLN A 920 18.59 -6.17 20.98
CA GLN A 920 19.11 -6.81 22.20
C GLN A 920 20.37 -6.15 22.73
N LYS A 921 21.23 -5.61 21.85
CA LYS A 921 22.36 -4.78 22.27
C LYS A 921 21.88 -3.47 22.90
N ALA A 922 20.93 -2.78 22.27
CA ALA A 922 20.38 -1.53 22.78
C ALA A 922 19.73 -1.69 24.16
N LEU A 923 19.01 -2.79 24.41
CA LEU A 923 18.43 -3.06 25.73
C LEU A 923 19.47 -3.38 26.81
N ARG A 924 20.62 -3.98 26.45
CA ARG A 924 21.75 -4.18 27.35
C ARG A 924 22.47 -2.86 27.65
N ASP A 925 22.68 -2.04 26.64
CA ASP A 925 23.30 -0.72 26.78
C ASP A 925 22.39 0.21 27.64
N ALA A 926 21.07 0.01 27.60
CA ALA A 926 20.09 0.68 28.44
C ALA A 926 20.00 0.15 29.89
N GLY A 927 20.70 -0.93 30.23
CA GLY A 927 20.70 -1.52 31.58
C GLY A 927 19.47 -2.36 31.93
N VAL A 928 18.55 -2.60 30.99
CA VAL A 928 17.35 -3.45 31.21
C VAL A 928 17.71 -4.93 31.27
N LEU A 929 18.72 -5.34 30.51
CA LEU A 929 19.28 -6.70 30.49
C LEU A 929 20.70 -6.70 31.05
N PRO A 930 21.16 -7.79 31.67
CA PRO A 930 22.54 -7.90 32.17
C PRO A 930 23.55 -7.74 31.03
N LYS A 931 24.73 -7.17 31.36
CA LYS A 931 25.81 -6.91 30.38
C LYS A 931 26.29 -8.18 29.68
N GLU A 932 26.28 -9.31 30.39
CA GLU A 932 26.61 -10.61 29.81
C GLU A 932 25.42 -11.24 29.06
N ARG A 933 25.72 -11.95 27.97
CA ARG A 933 24.68 -12.65 27.20
C ARG A 933 24.17 -13.85 28.00
N ILE A 934 22.90 -13.77 28.40
CA ILE A 934 22.17 -14.90 29.01
C ILE A 934 22.18 -16.09 28.03
N LYS A 935 22.56 -17.27 28.54
CA LYS A 935 22.71 -18.50 27.74
C LYS A 935 21.44 -19.38 27.74
N THR A 936 20.43 -18.99 28.50
CA THR A 936 19.16 -19.69 28.71
C THR A 936 17.98 -18.72 28.55
N ILE A 937 16.78 -19.26 28.31
CA ILE A 937 15.55 -18.45 28.13
C ILE A 937 14.91 -18.16 29.49
N PHE A 938 14.96 -19.13 30.41
CA PHE A 938 14.47 -18.97 31.77
C PHE A 938 15.64 -19.11 32.75
N PRO A 939 16.32 -18.01 33.13
CA PRO A 939 17.49 -18.09 34.00
C PRO A 939 17.16 -18.58 35.41
N GLU A 940 15.92 -18.39 35.86
CA GLU A 940 15.42 -18.85 37.16
C GLU A 940 15.40 -20.38 37.25
N ILE A 941 15.14 -21.08 36.15
CA ILE A 941 14.86 -22.52 36.15
C ILE A 941 16.16 -23.34 36.17
N THR A 942 16.41 -24.00 37.30
CA THR A 942 17.55 -24.91 37.51
C THR A 942 17.12 -26.38 37.58
N ARG A 943 18.08 -27.33 37.65
CA ARG A 943 17.78 -28.76 37.80
C ARG A 943 16.92 -29.08 39.03
N LYS A 944 17.04 -28.32 40.13
CA LYS A 944 16.27 -28.57 41.37
C LYS A 944 14.78 -28.30 41.19
N GLU A 945 14.44 -27.33 40.35
CA GLU A 945 13.04 -26.92 40.11
C GLU A 945 12.34 -27.77 39.04
N ALA A 946 13.08 -28.59 38.31
CA ALA A 946 12.54 -29.40 37.22
C ALA A 946 11.51 -30.45 37.69
N ASP A 947 11.56 -30.84 38.97
CA ASP A 947 10.74 -31.90 39.55
C ASP A 947 9.50 -31.38 40.32
N ILE A 948 9.26 -30.06 40.33
CA ILE A 948 8.13 -29.45 41.06
C ILE A 948 6.81 -29.61 40.30
N ASP A 949 6.72 -29.04 39.09
CA ASP A 949 5.50 -29.05 38.26
C ASP A 949 5.80 -29.32 36.79
N LEU A 950 4.78 -29.73 36.03
CA LEU A 950 4.88 -29.96 34.59
C LEU A 950 5.39 -28.72 33.82
N VAL A 951 4.94 -27.52 34.20
CA VAL A 951 5.38 -26.27 33.55
C VAL A 951 6.87 -26.00 33.82
N HIS A 952 7.34 -26.21 35.05
CA HIS A 952 8.76 -26.06 35.40
C HIS A 952 9.62 -27.09 34.68
N CYS A 953 9.15 -28.34 34.56
CA CYS A 953 9.80 -29.40 33.79
C CYS A 953 9.92 -29.02 32.30
N ILE A 954 8.85 -28.53 31.67
CA ILE A 954 8.87 -28.08 30.27
C ILE A 954 9.84 -26.90 30.08
N LYS A 955 9.82 -25.91 30.97
CA LYS A 955 10.78 -24.79 30.94
C LYS A 955 12.23 -25.27 31.07
N TYR A 956 12.47 -26.24 31.94
CA TYR A 956 13.80 -26.87 32.10
C TYR A 956 14.23 -27.60 30.82
N LEU A 957 13.34 -28.38 30.19
CA LEU A 957 13.62 -29.07 28.92
C LEU A 957 13.86 -28.10 27.76
N ILE A 958 13.18 -26.95 27.73
CA ILE A 958 13.44 -25.90 26.73
C ILE A 958 14.84 -25.31 26.90
N ASN A 959 15.30 -25.09 28.13
CA ASN A 959 16.64 -24.57 28.41
C ASN A 959 17.76 -25.61 28.18
N PHE A 960 17.59 -26.82 28.72
CA PHE A 960 18.66 -27.81 28.87
C PHE A 960 18.38 -29.14 28.15
N GLY A 961 17.32 -29.25 27.34
CA GLY A 961 16.97 -30.49 26.64
C GLY A 961 18.11 -31.03 25.75
N PHE A 962 18.74 -30.17 24.95
CA PHE A 962 19.91 -30.56 24.15
C PHE A 962 21.16 -30.79 25.03
N TYR A 963 21.27 -30.16 26.19
CA TYR A 963 22.37 -30.41 27.13
C TYR A 963 22.27 -31.82 27.75
N LYS A 964 21.06 -32.32 28.00
CA LYS A 964 20.82 -33.69 28.49
C LYS A 964 20.87 -34.73 27.39
N PHE A 965 20.13 -34.54 26.30
CA PHE A 965 19.91 -35.55 25.26
C PHE A 965 20.74 -35.33 23.97
N GLY A 966 21.81 -34.54 24.04
CA GLY A 966 22.52 -34.09 22.85
C GLY A 966 23.21 -35.22 22.07
N VAL A 967 23.79 -36.21 22.76
CA VAL A 967 24.43 -37.37 22.10
C VAL A 967 23.38 -38.23 21.39
N GLU A 968 22.27 -38.50 22.05
CA GLU A 968 21.16 -39.29 21.54
C GLU A 968 20.56 -38.63 20.30
N ILE A 969 20.28 -37.32 20.37
CA ILE A 969 19.77 -36.53 19.23
C ILE A 969 20.78 -36.57 18.06
N THR A 970 22.08 -36.43 18.33
CA THR A 970 23.10 -36.52 17.27
C THR A 970 23.21 -37.90 16.63
N MET A 971 23.09 -38.99 17.42
CA MET A 971 23.12 -40.35 16.90
C MET A 971 21.86 -40.69 16.08
N ILE A 972 20.68 -40.22 16.52
CA ILE A 972 19.44 -40.34 15.76
C ILE A 972 19.55 -39.55 14.44
N CYS A 973 20.14 -38.36 14.46
CA CYS A 973 20.39 -37.59 13.25
C CYS A 973 21.38 -38.32 12.31
N LEU A 974 22.45 -38.90 12.85
CA LEU A 974 23.42 -39.71 12.09
C LEU A 974 22.76 -40.92 11.43
N MET A 975 21.91 -41.63 12.18
CA MET A 975 21.10 -42.73 11.68
C MET A 975 20.15 -42.28 10.54
N GLY A 976 19.51 -41.11 10.70
CA GLY A 976 18.69 -40.49 9.66
C GLY A 976 19.48 -40.14 8.39
N VAL A 977 20.69 -39.60 8.54
CA VAL A 977 21.60 -39.28 7.43
C VAL A 977 21.95 -40.53 6.65
N ILE A 978 22.40 -41.59 7.33
CA ILE A 978 22.72 -42.89 6.73
C ILE A 978 21.51 -43.41 5.93
N GLY A 979 20.32 -43.38 6.55
CA GLY A 979 19.09 -43.82 5.91
C GLY A 979 18.62 -42.95 4.74
N SER A 980 19.04 -41.69 4.65
CA SER A 980 18.66 -40.77 3.58
C SER A 980 19.64 -40.78 2.40
N ARG A 981 20.94 -40.84 2.67
CA ARG A 981 22.03 -40.75 1.68
C ARG A 981 22.17 -42.03 0.88
N MET A 982 22.22 -43.17 1.58
CA MET A 982 22.30 -44.52 1.02
C MET A 982 23.38 -44.63 -0.10
N ASP A 983 24.54 -44.00 0.12
CA ASP A 983 25.68 -43.87 -0.80
C ASP A 983 27.01 -44.20 -0.09
N VAL A 984 28.15 -44.01 -0.77
CA VAL A 984 29.48 -44.25 -0.17
C VAL A 984 29.73 -43.45 1.12
N TYR A 985 29.18 -42.23 1.23
CA TYR A 985 29.30 -41.43 2.45
C TYR A 985 28.44 -42.00 3.58
N ALA A 986 27.30 -42.61 3.26
CA ALA A 986 26.51 -43.34 4.25
C ALA A 986 27.29 -44.49 4.90
N VAL A 987 28.16 -45.18 4.14
CA VAL A 987 29.05 -46.23 4.69
C VAL A 987 30.06 -45.64 5.66
N LEU A 988 30.68 -44.50 5.30
CA LEU A 988 31.59 -43.78 6.20
C LEU A 988 30.89 -43.34 7.50
N TYR A 989 29.67 -42.81 7.38
CA TYR A 989 28.85 -42.42 8.54
C TYR A 989 28.40 -43.62 9.38
N ALA A 990 28.09 -44.76 8.76
CA ALA A 990 27.75 -46.00 9.45
C ALA A 990 28.95 -46.54 10.27
N GLY A 991 30.17 -46.44 9.72
CA GLY A 991 31.39 -46.74 10.45
C GLY A 991 31.55 -45.87 11.69
N TRP A 992 31.35 -44.55 11.55
CA TRP A 992 31.34 -43.63 12.71
C TRP A 992 30.25 -43.97 13.74
N LEU A 993 29.04 -44.30 13.30
CA LEU A 993 27.95 -44.69 14.19
C LEU A 993 28.32 -45.92 15.03
N LEU A 994 28.90 -46.94 14.40
CA LEU A 994 29.34 -48.16 15.07
C LEU A 994 30.41 -47.87 16.15
N VAL A 995 31.39 -47.04 15.82
CA VAL A 995 32.45 -46.64 16.76
C VAL A 995 31.86 -45.84 17.92
N LEU A 996 31.01 -44.84 17.65
CA LEU A 996 30.45 -43.96 18.68
C LEU A 996 29.54 -44.73 19.66
N VAL A 997 28.73 -45.66 19.18
CA VAL A 997 27.83 -46.46 20.01
C VAL A 997 28.58 -47.52 20.85
N SER A 998 29.76 -47.96 20.39
CA SER A 998 30.55 -48.99 21.09
C SER A 998 31.37 -48.44 22.27
N ILE A 999 31.43 -47.12 22.44
CA ILE A 999 32.33 -46.44 23.40
C ILE A 999 31.52 -45.73 24.49
N LYS A 1000 32.04 -45.70 25.73
CA LYS A 1000 31.45 -44.97 26.88
C LYS A 1000 31.55 -43.44 26.75
N ARG A 1001 30.70 -42.69 27.46
CA ARG A 1001 30.59 -41.21 27.34
C ARG A 1001 31.92 -40.46 27.48
N VAL A 1002 32.77 -40.85 28.43
CA VAL A 1002 34.07 -40.20 28.68
C VAL A 1002 35.03 -40.35 27.48
N ALA A 1003 35.02 -41.51 26.83
CA ALA A 1003 35.84 -41.73 25.65
C ALA A 1003 35.19 -41.14 24.39
N GLN A 1004 33.85 -41.10 24.30
CA GLN A 1004 33.13 -40.36 23.27
C GLN A 1004 33.52 -38.88 23.27
N SER A 1005 33.62 -38.22 24.43
CA SER A 1005 33.98 -36.79 24.50
C SER A 1005 35.37 -36.47 23.94
N ARG A 1006 36.31 -37.42 24.01
CA ARG A 1006 37.65 -37.30 23.41
C ARG A 1006 37.61 -37.48 21.89
N LEU A 1007 36.91 -38.52 21.42
CA LEU A 1007 36.81 -38.84 19.99
C LEU A 1007 35.90 -37.88 19.21
N TRP A 1008 34.99 -37.19 19.90
CA TRP A 1008 33.98 -36.31 19.30
C TRP A 1008 34.58 -35.22 18.43
N THR A 1009 35.72 -34.66 18.83
CA THR A 1009 36.41 -33.61 18.06
C THR A 1009 36.80 -34.11 16.68
N THR A 1010 37.36 -35.32 16.59
CA THR A 1010 37.74 -35.96 15.31
C THR A 1010 36.51 -36.20 14.45
N PHE A 1011 35.45 -36.79 15.02
CA PHE A 1011 34.17 -37.01 14.32
C PHE A 1011 33.60 -35.71 13.73
N THR A 1012 33.54 -34.65 14.54
CA THR A 1012 33.06 -33.34 14.06
C THR A 1012 33.97 -32.75 12.97
N ALA A 1013 35.28 -32.93 13.07
CA ALA A 1013 36.24 -32.40 12.11
C ALA A 1013 36.06 -33.10 10.75
N THR A 1014 35.91 -34.43 10.75
CA THR A 1014 35.63 -35.21 9.55
C THR A 1014 34.39 -34.71 8.82
N ILE A 1015 33.27 -34.48 9.51
CA ILE A 1015 32.05 -33.95 8.88
C ILE A 1015 32.27 -32.53 8.33
N THR A 1016 33.02 -31.69 9.07
CA THR A 1016 33.30 -30.29 8.68
C THR A 1016 34.05 -30.20 7.35
N PHE A 1017 34.97 -31.14 7.08
CA PHE A 1017 35.67 -31.21 5.79
C PHE A 1017 34.86 -31.92 4.70
N LEU A 1018 34.10 -32.97 5.05
CA LEU A 1018 33.32 -33.72 4.08
C LEU A 1018 32.22 -32.90 3.41
N VAL A 1019 31.51 -32.04 4.16
CA VAL A 1019 30.38 -31.27 3.60
C VAL A 1019 30.81 -30.33 2.45
N PRO A 1020 31.86 -29.49 2.58
CA PRO A 1020 32.35 -28.69 1.47
C PRO A 1020 32.90 -29.53 0.31
N ILE A 1021 33.60 -30.62 0.58
CA ILE A 1021 34.15 -31.51 -0.47
C ILE A 1021 33.01 -32.13 -1.30
N GLN A 1022 31.95 -32.62 -0.64
CA GLN A 1022 30.78 -33.15 -1.32
C GLN A 1022 30.10 -32.09 -2.19
N TYR A 1023 30.05 -30.83 -1.72
CA TYR A 1023 29.48 -29.73 -2.50
C TYR A 1023 30.34 -29.42 -3.73
N MET A 1024 31.67 -29.40 -3.59
CA MET A 1024 32.60 -29.23 -4.73
C MET A 1024 32.42 -30.32 -5.79
N ILE A 1025 32.23 -31.56 -5.35
CA ILE A 1025 31.96 -32.69 -6.27
C ILE A 1025 30.63 -32.48 -7.00
N ALA A 1026 29.60 -31.95 -6.34
CA ALA A 1026 28.32 -31.65 -6.97
C ALA A 1026 28.37 -30.48 -7.97
N VAL A 1027 29.30 -29.53 -7.81
CA VAL A 1027 29.53 -28.44 -8.77
C VAL A 1027 30.26 -28.94 -10.03
N GLY A 1028 31.18 -29.91 -9.89
CA GLY A 1028 31.98 -30.40 -11.01
C GLY A 1028 33.10 -29.44 -11.45
N PHE A 1029 33.80 -29.79 -12.53
CA PHE A 1029 34.91 -28.99 -13.07
C PHE A 1029 34.41 -27.88 -14.00
N LEU A 1030 35.28 -26.90 -14.25
CA LEU A 1030 35.01 -25.80 -15.18
C LEU A 1030 34.79 -26.36 -16.61
N PRO A 1031 33.67 -26.04 -17.29
CA PRO A 1031 33.37 -26.59 -18.62
C PRO A 1031 34.39 -26.26 -19.71
N GLU A 1032 35.08 -25.13 -19.61
CA GLU A 1032 36.15 -24.71 -20.52
C GLU A 1032 37.30 -25.71 -20.65
N LEU A 1033 37.51 -26.53 -19.62
CA LEU A 1033 38.56 -27.56 -19.65
C LEU A 1033 38.19 -28.75 -20.54
N CYS A 1034 36.92 -28.90 -20.95
CA CYS A 1034 36.40 -30.00 -21.78
C CYS A 1034 36.90 -31.40 -21.35
N ILE A 1035 37.07 -31.63 -20.03
CA ILE A 1035 37.56 -32.91 -19.49
C ILE A 1035 36.39 -33.89 -19.46
N THR A 1036 36.48 -34.96 -20.24
CA THR A 1036 35.56 -36.10 -20.14
C THR A 1036 35.90 -36.94 -18.90
N TYR A 1037 34.88 -37.32 -18.15
CA TYR A 1037 35.08 -38.14 -16.97
C TYR A 1037 35.37 -39.59 -17.38
N PRO A 1038 36.29 -40.31 -16.70
CA PRO A 1038 36.56 -41.72 -17.03
C PRO A 1038 35.34 -42.65 -16.92
N TRP A 1039 34.32 -42.21 -16.18
CA TRP A 1039 33.07 -42.94 -15.93
C TRP A 1039 31.90 -42.42 -16.78
N ASP A 1040 32.15 -41.73 -17.90
CA ASP A 1040 31.11 -41.09 -18.75
C ASP A 1040 30.22 -42.10 -19.50
N SER A 1041 30.59 -43.39 -19.57
CA SER A 1041 29.86 -44.37 -20.38
C SER A 1041 28.36 -44.49 -20.04
N ASP A 1042 27.56 -44.77 -21.07
CA ASP A 1042 26.10 -44.81 -20.98
C ASP A 1042 25.53 -46.11 -20.38
N ASP A 1043 26.41 -47.04 -20.04
CA ASP A 1043 26.05 -48.35 -19.49
C ASP A 1043 25.21 -48.21 -18.23
N GLN A 1044 24.15 -49.01 -18.12
CA GLN A 1044 23.26 -48.99 -16.96
C GLN A 1044 24.04 -49.28 -15.67
N GLN A 1045 25.03 -50.17 -15.68
CA GLN A 1045 25.90 -50.43 -14.52
C GLN A 1045 26.68 -49.18 -14.11
N MET A 1046 27.28 -48.48 -15.07
CA MET A 1046 28.05 -47.26 -14.81
C MET A 1046 27.16 -46.13 -14.29
N LYS A 1047 25.91 -46.02 -14.75
CA LYS A 1047 24.91 -45.10 -14.17
C LYS A 1047 24.64 -45.35 -12.68
N HIS A 1048 24.51 -46.62 -12.27
CA HIS A 1048 24.33 -46.98 -10.86
C HIS A 1048 25.60 -46.73 -10.02
N VAL A 1049 26.76 -47.07 -10.57
CA VAL A 1049 28.08 -46.81 -9.95
C VAL A 1049 28.27 -45.31 -9.72
N ARG A 1050 28.07 -44.47 -10.74
CA ARG A 1050 28.16 -43.00 -10.64
C ARG A 1050 27.27 -42.45 -9.53
N THR A 1051 26.01 -42.89 -9.50
CA THR A 1051 25.00 -42.40 -8.54
C THR A 1051 25.32 -42.84 -7.10
N TRP A 1052 25.82 -44.07 -6.91
CA TRP A 1052 26.14 -44.61 -5.59
C TRP A 1052 27.47 -44.06 -5.02
N LEU A 1053 28.50 -43.88 -5.86
CA LEU A 1053 29.76 -43.24 -5.45
C LEU A 1053 29.65 -41.71 -5.32
N PHE A 1054 28.53 -41.09 -5.73
CA PHE A 1054 28.32 -39.65 -5.74
C PHE A 1054 29.36 -38.94 -6.65
N LEU A 1055 29.60 -39.47 -7.84
CA LEU A 1055 30.56 -38.93 -8.81
C LEU A 1055 29.95 -37.80 -9.67
N PRO A 1056 30.76 -36.83 -10.13
CA PRO A 1056 30.29 -35.74 -10.99
C PRO A 1056 29.98 -36.26 -12.40
N TYR A 1057 28.93 -35.70 -13.01
CA TYR A 1057 28.50 -35.99 -14.38
C TYR A 1057 27.87 -34.75 -15.01
N ALA A 1058 28.25 -34.42 -16.25
CA ALA A 1058 27.92 -33.13 -16.86
C ALA A 1058 26.43 -32.99 -17.20
N GLU A 1059 25.79 -34.03 -17.75
CA GLU A 1059 24.38 -33.97 -18.15
C GLU A 1059 23.41 -34.11 -16.97
N GLN A 1060 23.80 -34.88 -15.95
CA GLN A 1060 22.98 -35.15 -14.77
C GLN A 1060 23.84 -35.10 -13.49
N PRO A 1061 24.05 -33.91 -12.90
CA PRO A 1061 24.91 -33.76 -11.74
C PRO A 1061 24.33 -34.47 -10.51
N PRO A 1062 25.19 -34.93 -9.57
CA PRO A 1062 24.74 -35.61 -8.39
C PRO A 1062 23.90 -34.69 -7.52
N HIS A 1063 22.88 -35.28 -6.92
CA HIS A 1063 21.87 -34.52 -6.23
C HIS A 1063 22.36 -33.86 -4.93
N ALA A 1064 22.55 -32.54 -4.97
CA ALA A 1064 23.06 -31.76 -3.84
C ALA A 1064 22.10 -31.66 -2.63
N TYR A 1065 20.78 -31.84 -2.80
CA TYR A 1065 19.80 -31.77 -1.70
C TYR A 1065 20.10 -32.75 -0.56
N LYS A 1066 20.83 -33.83 -0.85
CA LYS A 1066 21.27 -34.80 0.14
C LYS A 1066 22.15 -34.17 1.24
N LEU A 1067 22.93 -33.13 0.93
CA LEU A 1067 23.84 -32.44 1.86
C LEU A 1067 23.12 -31.69 2.99
N ILE A 1068 21.81 -31.45 2.85
CA ILE A 1068 21.02 -30.78 3.91
C ILE A 1068 21.07 -31.61 5.20
N PHE A 1069 20.96 -32.93 5.09
CA PHE A 1069 21.02 -33.83 6.24
C PHE A 1069 22.42 -33.86 6.87
N ASP A 1070 23.47 -33.88 6.05
CA ASP A 1070 24.86 -33.81 6.51
C ASP A 1070 25.15 -32.50 7.26
N PHE A 1071 24.54 -31.40 6.83
CA PHE A 1071 24.65 -30.12 7.52
C PHE A 1071 23.93 -30.09 8.87
N PHE A 1072 22.74 -30.69 8.98
CA PHE A 1072 22.06 -30.84 10.27
C PHE A 1072 22.87 -31.70 11.25
N LEU A 1073 23.48 -32.78 10.74
CA LEU A 1073 24.41 -33.59 11.52
C LEU A 1073 25.59 -32.76 12.02
N LEU A 1074 26.21 -31.95 11.16
CA LEU A 1074 27.28 -31.04 11.55
C LEU A 1074 26.83 -30.02 12.61
N LEU A 1075 25.63 -29.45 12.46
CA LEU A 1075 25.05 -28.50 13.40
C LEU A 1075 24.87 -29.12 14.78
N PHE A 1076 24.30 -30.32 14.88
CA PHE A 1076 24.14 -30.99 16.18
C PHE A 1076 25.47 -31.45 16.75
N ALA A 1077 26.36 -32.02 15.94
CA ALA A 1077 27.65 -32.51 16.41
C ALA A 1077 28.54 -31.39 16.96
N THR A 1078 28.57 -30.21 16.33
CA THR A 1078 29.30 -29.03 16.84
C THR A 1078 28.68 -28.44 18.11
N ARG A 1079 27.36 -28.55 18.29
CA ARG A 1079 26.70 -28.15 19.54
C ARG A 1079 26.99 -29.12 20.67
N GLN A 1080 27.01 -30.42 20.38
CA GLN A 1080 27.39 -31.44 21.35
C GLN A 1080 28.85 -31.30 21.78
N LEU A 1081 29.76 -30.91 20.86
CA LEU A 1081 31.14 -30.59 21.21
C LEU A 1081 31.24 -29.46 22.24
N LYS A 1082 30.36 -28.44 22.14
CA LYS A 1082 30.28 -27.36 23.14
C LYS A 1082 29.75 -27.86 24.48
N VAL A 1083 28.80 -28.80 24.49
CA VAL A 1083 28.29 -29.45 25.71
C VAL A 1083 29.40 -30.21 26.43
N PHE A 1084 30.17 -31.06 25.73
CA PHE A 1084 31.30 -31.78 26.33
C PHE A 1084 32.38 -30.83 26.88
N ARG A 1085 32.59 -29.68 26.25
CA ARG A 1085 33.51 -28.65 26.78
C ARG A 1085 33.00 -28.00 28.06
N ILE A 1086 31.69 -27.81 28.19
CA ILE A 1086 31.05 -27.29 29.41
C ILE A 1086 31.18 -28.31 30.54
N GLU A 1087 30.86 -29.59 30.27
CA GLU A 1087 30.99 -30.69 31.25
C GLU A 1087 32.41 -30.83 31.80
N LYS A 1088 33.43 -30.60 30.97
CA LYS A 1088 34.84 -30.65 31.40
C LYS A 1088 35.24 -29.44 32.26
N ASN A 1089 34.67 -28.27 32.01
CA ASN A 1089 35.13 -27.00 32.59
C ASN A 1089 34.34 -26.55 33.83
N THR A 1090 33.13 -27.06 34.06
CA THR A 1090 32.24 -26.59 35.13
C THR A 1090 31.60 -27.78 35.83
N ALA A 1091 31.99 -28.01 37.09
CA ALA A 1091 31.48 -29.11 37.91
C ALA A 1091 30.03 -28.88 38.37
N ASP A 1092 29.67 -27.64 38.75
CA ASP A 1092 28.31 -27.29 39.19
C ASP A 1092 27.60 -26.40 38.16
N TYR A 1093 27.09 -27.03 37.10
CA TYR A 1093 26.33 -26.36 36.05
C TYR A 1093 24.83 -26.36 36.42
N PRO A 1094 24.06 -25.27 36.23
CA PRO A 1094 22.64 -25.19 36.61
C PRO A 1094 21.75 -26.26 35.95
N GLY A 1095 22.19 -26.83 34.82
CA GLY A 1095 21.55 -27.97 34.16
C GLY A 1095 21.74 -29.32 34.88
N GLY A 1096 22.56 -29.39 35.93
CA GLY A 1096 22.88 -30.61 36.69
C GLY A 1096 23.88 -31.55 35.98
N SER A 1097 24.42 -32.53 36.70
CA SER A 1097 25.41 -33.48 36.17
C SER A 1097 24.88 -34.40 35.05
N ASN A 1098 25.77 -34.79 34.14
CA ASN A 1098 25.55 -35.72 33.01
C ASN A 1098 26.40 -37.00 33.12
N GLU A 1099 26.94 -37.28 34.31
CA GLU A 1099 27.78 -38.46 34.52
C GLU A 1099 26.97 -39.76 34.40
N GLU A 1100 27.60 -40.78 33.80
CA GLU A 1100 27.03 -42.12 33.63
C GLU A 1100 27.08 -42.93 34.94
N ASN A 1101 27.97 -42.58 35.86
CA ASN A 1101 28.25 -43.33 37.11
C ASN A 1101 27.30 -42.98 38.27
N ILE A 1102 26.02 -42.80 37.99
CA ILE A 1102 25.02 -42.53 39.05
C ILE A 1102 24.68 -43.86 39.75
N GLY A 1103 24.67 -43.84 41.08
CA GLY A 1103 24.32 -45.02 41.88
C GLY A 1103 25.40 -46.11 41.91
N LYS A 1104 26.68 -45.79 42.11
CA LYS A 1104 27.62 -46.79 42.65
C LYS A 1104 27.40 -47.00 44.16
N ASN A 1105 26.79 -46.02 44.81
CA ASN A 1105 26.65 -45.94 46.26
C ASN A 1105 25.20 -46.17 46.75
N TRP A 1106 24.20 -46.47 45.90
CA TRP A 1106 22.81 -46.65 46.39
C TRP A 1106 22.61 -47.91 47.23
N GLU A 1107 23.53 -48.87 47.13
CA GLU A 1107 23.62 -50.03 48.02
C GLU A 1107 24.32 -49.69 49.35
N THR A 1108 24.93 -48.49 49.48
CA THR A 1108 25.50 -48.04 50.75
C THR A 1108 24.40 -47.44 51.64
N PRO A 1109 24.41 -47.71 52.96
CA PRO A 1109 23.36 -47.27 53.87
C PRO A 1109 23.24 -45.74 54.00
N ASP A 1110 24.29 -44.99 53.64
CA ASP A 1110 24.32 -43.51 53.73
C ASP A 1110 23.77 -42.80 52.49
N PHE A 1111 23.25 -43.53 51.51
CA PHE A 1111 22.80 -42.94 50.25
C PHE A 1111 21.38 -42.38 50.30
N VAL A 1112 21.28 -41.06 50.13
CA VAL A 1112 20.01 -40.35 49.96
C VAL A 1112 19.74 -40.16 48.46
N ASN A 1113 18.63 -40.70 47.97
CA ASN A 1113 18.21 -40.48 46.58
C ASN A 1113 17.93 -38.98 46.36
N PRO A 1114 18.62 -38.32 45.41
CA PRO A 1114 18.44 -36.89 45.16
C PRO A 1114 17.11 -36.53 44.48
N VAL A 1115 16.35 -37.53 43.99
CA VAL A 1115 15.05 -37.35 43.33
C VAL A 1115 13.93 -37.77 44.29
N PRO A 1116 12.87 -36.97 44.48
CA PRO A 1116 11.74 -37.34 45.32
C PRO A 1116 11.00 -38.57 44.74
N ASP A 1117 10.39 -39.36 45.62
CA ASP A 1117 9.59 -40.53 45.21
C ASP A 1117 8.32 -40.08 44.47
N PHE A 1118 8.20 -40.51 43.21
CA PHE A 1118 7.05 -40.26 42.33
C PHE A 1118 6.22 -41.53 42.05
N LEU A 1119 6.64 -42.68 42.58
CA LEU A 1119 5.95 -43.96 42.41
C LEU A 1119 5.03 -44.26 43.60
N GLY A 1120 5.47 -43.99 44.82
CA GLY A 1120 4.70 -44.22 46.05
C GLY A 1120 3.56 -43.23 46.25
N TYR A 1121 3.77 -41.95 45.92
CA TYR A 1121 2.79 -40.88 46.09
C TYR A 1121 2.68 -40.03 44.81
N VAL A 1122 1.48 -40.02 44.20
CA VAL A 1122 1.22 -39.23 42.99
C VAL A 1122 0.51 -37.94 43.39
N GLY A 1123 1.29 -36.86 43.55
CA GLY A 1123 0.76 -35.56 43.95
C GLY A 1123 0.55 -34.58 42.77
N THR A 1124 1.37 -34.69 41.72
CA THR A 1124 1.37 -33.73 40.60
C THR A 1124 1.08 -34.40 39.25
N TRP A 1125 0.63 -33.60 38.27
CA TRP A 1125 0.52 -34.05 36.87
C TRP A 1125 1.87 -34.48 36.28
N LEU A 1126 2.97 -33.91 36.78
CA LEU A 1126 4.31 -34.33 36.37
C LEU A 1126 4.59 -35.77 36.84
N ASP A 1127 4.18 -36.14 38.05
CA ASP A 1127 4.37 -37.50 38.58
C ASP A 1127 3.55 -38.54 37.80
N VAL A 1128 2.34 -38.18 37.36
CA VAL A 1128 1.53 -39.02 36.44
C VAL A 1128 2.30 -39.28 35.14
N VAL A 1129 2.85 -38.22 34.53
CA VAL A 1129 3.64 -38.34 33.30
C VAL A 1129 4.92 -39.15 33.53
N LYS A 1130 5.65 -38.90 34.62
CA LYS A 1130 6.85 -39.66 35.00
C LYS A 1130 6.51 -41.14 35.16
N ARG A 1131 5.46 -41.47 35.90
CA ARG A 1131 5.01 -42.85 36.11
C ARG A 1131 4.65 -43.52 34.78
N MET A 1132 3.92 -42.84 33.90
CA MET A 1132 3.59 -43.36 32.56
C MET A 1132 4.85 -43.63 31.73
N VAL A 1133 5.80 -42.69 31.71
CA VAL A 1133 7.03 -42.82 30.92
C VAL A 1133 7.95 -43.91 31.49
N PHE A 1134 8.24 -43.90 32.79
CA PHE A 1134 9.22 -44.83 33.38
C PHE A 1134 8.70 -46.27 33.49
N LEU A 1135 7.40 -46.49 33.72
CA LEU A 1135 6.82 -47.85 33.75
C LEU A 1135 6.37 -48.33 32.36
N GLY A 1136 5.93 -47.42 31.48
CA GLY A 1136 5.32 -47.75 30.19
C GLY A 1136 6.31 -47.90 29.03
N MET A 1137 7.43 -47.15 29.02
CA MET A 1137 8.30 -47.10 27.83
C MET A 1137 8.97 -48.42 27.48
N LEU A 1138 9.20 -49.32 28.44
CA LEU A 1138 9.74 -50.64 28.14
C LEU A 1138 8.78 -51.43 27.23
N TRP A 1139 7.49 -51.50 27.58
CA TRP A 1139 6.49 -52.20 26.78
C TRP A 1139 6.32 -51.59 25.38
N VAL A 1140 6.34 -50.25 25.29
CA VAL A 1140 6.27 -49.53 24.01
C VAL A 1140 7.49 -49.86 23.13
N THR A 1141 8.70 -49.86 23.70
CA THR A 1141 9.92 -50.18 22.93
C THR A 1141 9.93 -51.65 22.48
N LEU A 1142 9.45 -52.58 23.31
CA LEU A 1142 9.30 -53.99 22.92
C LEU A 1142 8.27 -54.19 21.81
N ALA A 1143 7.14 -53.48 21.86
CA ALA A 1143 6.15 -53.50 20.79
C ALA A 1143 6.71 -52.96 19.46
N ILE A 1144 7.48 -51.87 19.50
CA ILE A 1144 8.16 -51.33 18.31
C ILE A 1144 9.18 -52.35 17.77
N MET A 1145 9.97 -52.96 18.65
CA MET A 1145 10.93 -54.00 18.27
C MET A 1145 10.25 -55.19 17.60
N PHE A 1146 9.14 -55.67 18.16
CA PHE A 1146 8.33 -56.74 17.57
C PHE A 1146 7.81 -56.35 16.18
N MET A 1147 7.22 -55.16 16.03
CA MET A 1147 6.76 -54.65 14.73
C MET A 1147 7.90 -54.52 13.71
N THR A 1148 9.09 -54.11 14.12
CA THR A 1148 10.25 -54.06 13.20
C THR A 1148 10.71 -55.45 12.75
N GLY A 1149 10.52 -56.46 13.59
CA GLY A 1149 10.79 -57.87 13.27
C GLY A 1149 9.75 -58.51 12.34
N THR A 1150 8.49 -58.08 12.37
CA THR A 1150 7.42 -58.66 11.52
C THR A 1150 7.25 -57.98 10.17
N ASN A 1151 7.57 -56.68 10.06
CA ASN A 1151 7.30 -55.88 8.86
C ASN A 1151 8.14 -56.25 7.61
N ARG A 1152 9.27 -56.94 7.77
CA ARG A 1152 10.15 -57.35 6.66
C ARG A 1152 10.67 -58.75 6.95
N VAL A 1153 10.54 -59.67 6.00
CA VAL A 1153 11.09 -61.03 6.12
C VAL A 1153 12.55 -61.00 5.64
N ASN A 1154 13.51 -60.98 6.57
CA ASN A 1154 14.95 -61.11 6.30
C ASN A 1154 15.67 -61.69 7.52
N LEU A 1155 16.88 -62.23 7.34
CA LEU A 1155 17.66 -62.79 8.47
C LEU A 1155 17.83 -61.81 9.64
N PHE A 1156 17.97 -60.52 9.34
CA PHE A 1156 18.09 -59.46 10.35
C PHE A 1156 16.81 -59.21 11.14
N SER A 1157 15.63 -59.43 10.55
CA SER A 1157 14.35 -59.32 11.25
C SER A 1157 14.15 -60.41 12.31
N MET A 1158 14.71 -61.60 12.06
CA MET A 1158 14.66 -62.72 13.00
C MET A 1158 15.35 -62.37 14.32
N GLY A 1159 16.46 -61.65 14.30
CA GLY A 1159 17.11 -61.22 15.55
C GLY A 1159 16.29 -60.21 16.34
N TYR A 1160 15.49 -59.35 15.68
CA TYR A 1160 14.53 -58.50 16.38
C TYR A 1160 13.36 -59.29 16.98
N LEU A 1161 12.90 -60.34 16.32
CA LEU A 1161 11.88 -61.23 16.89
C LEU A 1161 12.42 -62.00 18.09
N ILE A 1162 13.60 -62.64 17.96
CA ILE A 1162 14.25 -63.37 19.05
C ILE A 1162 14.48 -62.45 20.25
N GLY A 1163 15.06 -61.27 20.03
CA GLY A 1163 15.28 -60.32 21.12
C GLY A 1163 13.98 -59.82 21.77
N SER A 1164 12.93 -59.56 20.97
CA SER A 1164 11.61 -59.17 21.50
C SER A 1164 11.00 -60.27 22.38
N PHE A 1165 11.04 -61.53 21.93
CA PHE A 1165 10.54 -62.66 22.73
C PHE A 1165 11.36 -62.87 24.01
N ILE A 1166 12.69 -62.73 23.97
CA ILE A 1166 13.55 -62.83 25.16
C ILE A 1166 13.15 -61.77 26.20
N PHE A 1167 12.96 -60.52 25.80
CA PHE A 1167 12.58 -59.45 26.72
C PHE A 1167 11.12 -59.55 27.18
N LEU A 1168 10.19 -59.96 26.30
CA LEU A 1168 8.79 -60.22 26.67
C LEU A 1168 8.68 -61.40 27.65
N TRP A 1169 9.47 -62.45 27.46
CA TRP A 1169 9.53 -63.60 28.37
C TRP A 1169 10.03 -63.21 29.75
N GLN A 1170 11.05 -62.34 29.82
CA GLN A 1170 11.55 -61.82 31.10
C GLN A 1170 10.56 -60.85 31.75
N GLY A 1171 9.79 -60.09 30.97
CA GLY A 1171 8.72 -59.21 31.46
C GLY A 1171 9.19 -58.18 32.49
N THR A 1172 8.43 -58.03 33.57
CA THR A 1172 8.71 -57.08 34.67
C THR A 1172 9.92 -57.46 35.51
N ASP A 1173 10.29 -58.75 35.55
CA ASP A 1173 11.41 -59.25 36.35
C ASP A 1173 12.77 -58.73 35.83
N PHE A 1174 12.77 -58.16 34.63
CA PHE A 1174 13.93 -57.47 34.08
C PHE A 1174 14.42 -56.32 34.97
N TYR A 1175 13.51 -55.59 35.63
CA TYR A 1175 13.86 -54.47 36.50
C TYR A 1175 14.50 -54.89 37.82
N LEU A 1176 14.31 -56.13 38.25
CA LEU A 1176 14.87 -56.66 39.50
C LEU A 1176 16.34 -57.08 39.37
N ARG A 1177 16.88 -57.12 38.15
CA ARG A 1177 18.29 -57.47 37.91
C ARG A 1177 19.22 -56.31 38.31
N PRO A 1178 20.48 -56.60 38.67
CA PRO A 1178 21.45 -55.54 38.95
C PRO A 1178 21.64 -54.67 37.71
N LYS A 1179 21.78 -53.35 37.92
CA LYS A 1179 21.84 -52.33 36.86
C LYS A 1179 22.89 -52.65 35.77
N ASP A 1180 24.03 -53.23 36.16
CA ASP A 1180 25.12 -53.51 35.23
C ASP A 1180 24.75 -54.65 34.27
N ALA A 1181 23.94 -55.61 34.72
CA ALA A 1181 23.40 -56.66 33.85
C ALA A 1181 22.34 -56.08 32.89
N ILE A 1182 21.44 -55.24 33.39
CA ILE A 1182 20.41 -54.55 32.58
C ILE A 1182 21.06 -53.73 31.46
N LEU A 1183 22.02 -52.87 31.81
CA LEU A 1183 22.73 -52.02 30.85
C LEU A 1183 23.55 -52.85 29.86
N LYS A 1184 24.14 -53.97 30.27
CA LYS A 1184 24.87 -54.86 29.37
C LYS A 1184 23.96 -55.51 28.33
N TRP A 1185 22.79 -56.04 28.74
CA TRP A 1185 21.80 -56.63 27.84
C TRP A 1185 21.23 -55.58 26.87
N TRP A 1186 20.90 -54.39 27.39
CA TRP A 1186 20.40 -53.29 26.56
C TRP A 1186 21.46 -52.78 25.57
N SER A 1187 22.73 -52.68 25.98
CA SER A 1187 23.84 -52.32 25.10
C SER A 1187 24.06 -53.34 23.99
N TRP A 1188 23.89 -54.64 24.26
CA TRP A 1188 23.90 -55.68 23.23
C TRP A 1188 22.77 -55.49 22.22
N LEU A 1189 21.57 -55.16 22.67
CA LEU A 1189 20.43 -54.86 21.81
C LEU A 1189 20.68 -53.65 20.89
N VAL A 1190 21.17 -52.54 21.46
CA VAL A 1190 21.48 -51.32 20.69
C VAL A 1190 22.61 -51.59 19.69
N ARG A 1191 23.66 -52.32 20.08
CA ARG A 1191 24.74 -52.73 19.17
C ARG A 1191 24.23 -53.62 18.05
N TYR A 1192 23.35 -54.59 18.33
CA TYR A 1192 22.73 -55.41 17.31
C TYR A 1192 21.98 -54.56 16.28
N ASN A 1193 21.17 -53.59 16.73
CA ASN A 1193 20.45 -52.69 15.85
C ASN A 1193 21.40 -51.89 14.94
N VAL A 1194 22.42 -51.27 15.52
CA VAL A 1194 23.43 -50.52 14.76
C VAL A 1194 24.20 -51.41 13.79
N SER A 1195 24.58 -52.62 14.19
CA SER A 1195 25.24 -53.59 13.31
C SER A 1195 24.35 -53.98 12.13
N VAL A 1196 23.05 -54.20 12.34
CA VAL A 1196 22.10 -54.47 11.24
C VAL A 1196 22.08 -53.31 10.24
N VAL A 1197 22.10 -52.06 10.71
CA VAL A 1197 22.15 -50.88 9.85
C VAL A 1197 23.44 -50.85 9.04
N VAL A 1198 24.59 -51.01 9.71
CA VAL A 1198 25.91 -51.03 9.05
C VAL A 1198 25.97 -52.12 7.99
N VAL A 1199 25.56 -53.35 8.33
CA VAL A 1199 25.54 -54.46 7.38
C VAL A 1199 24.61 -54.17 6.21
N LYS A 1200 23.41 -53.62 6.45
CA LYS A 1200 22.49 -53.24 5.36
C LYS A 1200 23.06 -52.15 4.47
N THR A 1201 23.79 -51.17 5.01
CA THR A 1201 24.44 -50.14 4.20
C THR A 1201 25.59 -50.70 3.37
N LEU A 1202 26.33 -51.68 3.89
CA LEU A 1202 27.38 -52.38 3.14
C LEU A 1202 26.80 -53.27 2.04
N LEU A 1203 25.71 -53.98 2.32
CA LEU A 1203 24.99 -54.81 1.34
C LEU A 1203 24.38 -53.99 0.19
N GLN A 1204 24.29 -52.67 0.34
CA GLN A 1204 23.86 -51.80 -0.74
C GLN A 1204 24.90 -51.70 -1.88
N ILE A 1205 26.19 -51.91 -1.59
CA ILE A 1205 27.27 -51.94 -2.59
C ILE A 1205 26.97 -53.00 -3.66
N PRO A 1206 26.87 -54.31 -3.31
CA PRO A 1206 26.58 -55.33 -4.31
C PRO A 1206 25.16 -55.20 -4.87
N GLY A 1207 24.20 -54.71 -4.07
CA GLY A 1207 22.82 -54.49 -4.51
C GLY A 1207 22.63 -53.40 -5.57
N CYS A 1208 23.42 -52.33 -5.56
CA CYS A 1208 23.34 -51.25 -6.57
C CYS A 1208 24.32 -51.44 -7.74
N ILE A 1209 25.55 -51.95 -7.49
CA ILE A 1209 26.58 -52.09 -8.52
C ILE A 1209 26.37 -53.36 -9.36
N PHE A 1210 26.03 -54.49 -8.71
CA PHE A 1210 25.95 -55.81 -9.35
C PHE A 1210 24.52 -56.35 -9.39
N SER A 1211 23.50 -55.49 -9.41
CA SER A 1211 22.09 -55.91 -9.30
C SER A 1211 21.70 -56.97 -10.33
N SER A 1212 22.14 -56.85 -11.58
CA SER A 1212 21.84 -57.82 -12.65
C SER A 1212 22.52 -59.16 -12.40
N VAL A 1213 23.82 -59.14 -12.13
CA VAL A 1213 24.66 -60.33 -11.90
C VAL A 1213 24.20 -61.11 -10.66
N MET A 1214 23.83 -60.40 -9.59
CA MET A 1214 23.33 -61.03 -8.35
C MET A 1214 21.97 -61.72 -8.53
N GLN A 1215 21.10 -61.17 -9.39
CA GLN A 1215 19.80 -61.79 -9.68
C GLN A 1215 19.96 -63.07 -10.48
N GLU A 1216 20.94 -63.10 -11.38
CA GLU A 1216 21.19 -64.24 -12.26
C GLU A 1216 21.87 -65.39 -11.50
N HIS A 1217 22.86 -65.11 -10.66
CA HIS A 1217 23.68 -66.16 -10.02
C HIS A 1217 23.39 -66.39 -8.52
N ALA A 1218 22.73 -65.46 -7.82
CA ALA A 1218 22.61 -65.49 -6.36
C ALA A 1218 21.25 -65.01 -5.82
N CYS A 1219 20.14 -65.31 -6.52
CA CYS A 1219 18.79 -64.85 -6.12
C CYS A 1219 18.40 -65.31 -4.68
N TRP A 1220 18.81 -66.51 -4.25
CA TRP A 1220 18.56 -67.00 -2.88
C TRP A 1220 19.19 -66.10 -1.80
N LEU A 1221 20.39 -65.57 -2.06
CA LEU A 1221 21.12 -64.70 -1.13
C LEU A 1221 20.49 -63.30 -1.06
N VAL A 1222 20.02 -62.80 -2.22
CA VAL A 1222 19.28 -61.54 -2.32
C VAL A 1222 18.01 -61.58 -1.46
N GLN A 1223 17.26 -62.68 -1.50
CA GLN A 1223 16.04 -62.85 -0.69
C GLN A 1223 16.34 -63.03 0.81
N LEU A 1224 17.33 -63.85 1.17
CA LEU A 1224 17.68 -64.14 2.57
C LEU A 1224 18.11 -62.88 3.35
N LEU A 1225 19.02 -62.09 2.75
CA LEU A 1225 19.56 -60.87 3.36
C LEU A 1225 18.70 -59.63 3.06
N GLY A 1226 17.74 -59.73 2.14
CA GLY A 1226 16.91 -58.63 1.69
C GLY A 1226 17.70 -57.55 0.95
N ILE A 1227 18.58 -57.95 0.04
CA ILE A 1227 19.46 -57.06 -0.74
C ILE A 1227 18.61 -56.34 -1.79
N GLY A 1228 18.74 -55.01 -1.86
CA GLY A 1228 18.09 -54.22 -2.89
C GLY A 1228 18.65 -52.80 -2.94
N CYS A 1229 18.68 -52.23 -4.15
CA CYS A 1229 19.06 -50.84 -4.33
C CYS A 1229 17.87 -49.93 -4.03
N VAL A 1230 18.03 -48.98 -3.10
CA VAL A 1230 16.98 -48.02 -2.74
C VAL A 1230 17.46 -46.62 -3.09
N ASP A 1231 16.96 -46.07 -4.19
CA ASP A 1231 17.12 -44.66 -4.51
C ASP A 1231 15.87 -43.88 -4.07
N LYS A 1232 15.96 -43.21 -2.91
CA LYS A 1232 14.85 -42.44 -2.35
C LYS A 1232 14.52 -41.18 -3.14
N PHE A 1233 15.38 -40.78 -4.06
CA PHE A 1233 15.23 -39.54 -4.79
C PHE A 1233 15.14 -39.70 -6.31
N ALA A 1234 14.94 -40.94 -6.77
CA ALA A 1234 14.59 -41.22 -8.15
C ALA A 1234 13.37 -40.37 -8.59
N GLY A 1235 13.60 -39.45 -9.53
CA GLY A 1235 12.58 -38.53 -10.07
C GLY A 1235 12.60 -37.09 -9.54
N GLY A 1236 13.66 -36.66 -8.83
CA GLY A 1236 14.01 -35.24 -8.64
C GLY A 1236 13.10 -34.37 -7.77
N ASN A 1237 12.01 -34.92 -7.22
CA ASN A 1237 11.00 -34.16 -6.45
C ASN A 1237 11.09 -34.42 -4.94
N ILE A 1238 11.52 -33.41 -4.17
CA ILE A 1238 11.50 -33.40 -2.68
C ILE A 1238 10.07 -33.61 -2.14
N ALA A 1239 9.05 -33.13 -2.88
CA ALA A 1239 7.65 -33.36 -2.52
C ALA A 1239 7.27 -34.86 -2.52
N ARG A 1240 7.93 -35.69 -3.36
CA ARG A 1240 7.72 -37.14 -3.41
C ARG A 1240 8.32 -37.83 -2.17
N PHE A 1241 9.47 -37.34 -1.71
CA PHE A 1241 10.10 -37.76 -0.46
C PHE A 1241 9.24 -37.40 0.77
N LEU A 1242 8.69 -36.18 0.82
CA LEU A 1242 7.76 -35.76 1.90
C LEU A 1242 6.46 -36.55 1.89
N LYS A 1243 5.97 -36.97 0.71
CA LYS A 1243 4.82 -37.86 0.56
C LYS A 1243 5.14 -39.33 0.87
N MET A 1244 6.38 -39.66 1.28
CA MET A 1244 6.86 -41.04 1.49
C MET A 1244 6.55 -41.98 0.31
N GLN A 1245 6.44 -41.43 -0.90
CA GLN A 1245 6.20 -42.22 -2.12
C GLN A 1245 7.55 -42.66 -2.68
N TYR A 1246 8.03 -43.80 -2.18
CA TYR A 1246 9.29 -44.38 -2.63
C TYR A 1246 9.07 -45.18 -3.91
N VAL A 1247 9.83 -44.87 -4.97
CA VAL A 1247 9.97 -45.79 -6.10
C VAL A 1247 10.93 -46.87 -5.65
N LYS A 1248 10.39 -47.95 -5.11
CA LYS A 1248 11.15 -49.18 -5.02
C LYS A 1248 11.29 -49.65 -6.47
N ILE A 1249 12.51 -49.67 -7.01
CA ILE A 1249 12.77 -50.44 -8.22
C ILE A 1249 12.59 -51.89 -7.78
N LEU A 1250 11.35 -52.36 -7.82
CA LEU A 1250 11.00 -53.75 -7.61
C LEU A 1250 11.60 -54.49 -8.79
N ALA A 1251 12.80 -55.02 -8.57
CA ALA A 1251 13.34 -56.10 -9.35
C ALA A 1251 12.52 -57.38 -9.09
N TYR A 1252 11.23 -57.35 -9.39
CA TYR A 1252 10.44 -58.54 -9.70
C TYR A 1252 10.39 -58.66 -11.23
N LYS A 1253 11.57 -58.80 -11.86
CA LYS A 1253 11.64 -59.76 -12.95
C LYS A 1253 11.68 -61.09 -12.23
N SER A 1254 10.58 -61.84 -12.31
CA SER A 1254 10.41 -63.13 -11.67
C SER A 1254 11.72 -63.93 -11.72
N CYS A 1255 12.30 -64.29 -10.57
CA CYS A 1255 13.31 -65.36 -10.47
C CYS A 1255 12.63 -66.72 -10.79
N SER A 1256 11.88 -66.80 -11.89
CA SER A 1256 11.21 -67.99 -12.43
C SER A 1256 11.99 -68.49 -13.63
N GLY A 1257 13.29 -68.67 -13.43
CA GLY A 1257 14.23 -69.05 -14.47
C GLY A 1257 15.11 -70.22 -14.08
N MET A 1258 14.69 -71.10 -13.15
CA MET A 1258 15.19 -72.47 -13.00
C MET A 1258 14.44 -73.16 -11.85
N GLY A 1259 13.62 -74.16 -12.17
CA GLY A 1259 12.93 -75.03 -11.19
C GLY A 1259 11.49 -74.64 -10.92
N GLY A 1260 10.56 -75.34 -11.56
CA GLY A 1260 9.12 -75.10 -11.39
C GLY A 1260 8.63 -75.37 -9.98
N CYS A 1261 7.80 -74.46 -9.48
CA CYS A 1261 6.61 -74.75 -8.70
C CYS A 1261 5.73 -73.50 -8.73
N GLY A 1262 4.56 -73.63 -9.36
CA GLY A 1262 3.49 -72.65 -9.22
C GLY A 1262 2.95 -72.71 -7.80
N GLY A 1263 2.59 -71.54 -7.28
CA GLY A 1263 1.91 -71.46 -5.99
C GLY A 1263 2.07 -70.10 -5.36
N LEU A 1264 1.01 -69.29 -5.49
CA LEU A 1264 0.46 -68.40 -4.45
C LEU A 1264 1.43 -67.53 -3.67
N VAL A 1265 1.26 -66.20 -3.74
CA VAL A 1265 0.95 -65.32 -2.58
C VAL A 1265 0.65 -63.90 -3.13
N PRO A 1266 -0.27 -63.12 -2.53
CA PRO A 1266 -0.75 -61.83 -3.01
C PRO A 1266 0.27 -60.68 -2.94
#